data_AF-A0A8K0U4U7-F1
#
_entry.id   AF-A0A8K0U4U7-F1
#
_cell.length_a   1.000
_cell.length_b   1.000
_cell.length_c   1.000
_cell.angle_alpha   90.00
_cell.angle_beta   90.00
_cell.angle_gamma   90.00
#
_symmetry.space_group_name_H-M   'P 1'
#
loop_
_entity.id
_entity.type
_entity.pdbx_description
1 polymer ?
#
loop_
_entity_poly.entity_id
_entity_poly.type
_entity_poly.pdbx_seq_one_letter_code
_entity_poly.pdbx_strand_id
1 'polypeptide(L)'
;MLSRASSRASRTSRAGPVATAKSKPRFPSHNLPRREKTRILRRRIERAERDERIDIGTVLTPSRTYMGGFTRPRHLRTLAWCKGGQYQRKGKYYEMPPPDAYEPHTVYLLEGRYYSAHTVGRSDSLEHVVGVCRESDVLDTIKRHNSSLTTAKAFRAMDFAHWPWLPPRAKRIKWWQDDENPDEIVKEIHEGAAAFGLETSTGPATTTALQPTPVLTAGFNRGQHGQQIRAFHSSARVLTPTSYNEDHVVPDFYVRHKQHRAKQTSEQSSATPSPSPVATTPPAARKARKHEAAGLMQHLSDSILSDEIAANTRRLKTKIPVEHYDAEGNLILHPSGFVVPGNGHSSTSDVARAKERQRDEDEDRAAQTAAVAERVLESDFDHVHAAMASTRPRSHKVPFEVREPDGVVKHPSGFVPPTPAHEFKYSDSASLDRDLRAAVGRQRAREASVGKDRRGFHTTAVSRASVSDIPVPLDLSAYSGQKLHKQLEDPTEIRSQYMPTLAHTPFFRPLLTITLATRPLADNIARLARAGPRGVSYVAAIREDERKSGASFSTRVRNMRLNRMMSLSTQLAQLLLGARGGLMGMRLAHHDRGRGVNGEGLEKPLPWEKRVIGVGVGNWYARAGEIKEGFKEDGDNLVNRLFAVEGEEKPVFKVYGLDDWGRRIADETGEEIPYPPQSPPSMSSAAFALDLAKAVEAEEAEAAAKASKKSLKK
;
A
#
# COMPACT_ATOMS: atom_id res chain seq x y z
N MET A 1 -15.52 88.02 8.18
CA MET A 1 -14.46 87.10 7.68
C MET A 1 -13.95 86.27 8.84
N LEU A 2 -13.67 84.99 8.56
CA LEU A 2 -13.76 83.84 9.45
C LEU A 2 -12.64 83.71 10.49
N SER A 3 -13.00 83.36 11.73
CA SER A 3 -12.18 82.59 12.68
C SER A 3 -13.10 82.06 13.79
N ARG A 4 -13.22 80.74 13.92
CA ARG A 4 -14.00 80.09 14.99
C ARG A 4 -13.16 78.96 15.59
N ALA A 5 -12.73 79.18 16.84
CA ALA A 5 -12.10 78.20 17.69
C ALA A 5 -13.13 77.16 18.16
N SER A 6 -12.72 75.89 18.24
CA SER A 6 -13.49 74.85 18.92
C SER A 6 -12.56 73.91 19.66
N SER A 7 -12.58 74.03 20.98
CA SER A 7 -12.12 73.04 21.95
C SER A 7 -12.94 71.76 21.84
N ARG A 8 -12.32 70.57 21.92
CA ARG A 8 -13.07 69.35 22.25
C ARG A 8 -12.25 68.40 23.12
N ALA A 9 -12.93 67.96 24.17
CA ALA A 9 -12.44 67.27 25.35
C ALA A 9 -12.08 65.80 25.12
N SER A 10 -11.17 65.35 25.99
CA SER A 10 -10.70 64.00 26.26
C SER A 10 -11.81 62.97 26.48
N ARG A 11 -11.71 61.83 25.78
CA ARG A 11 -12.55 60.64 26.02
C ARG A 11 -11.63 59.46 26.35
N THR A 12 -11.65 59.07 27.62
CA THR A 12 -11.01 57.88 28.20
C THR A 12 -11.61 56.62 27.60
N SER A 13 -10.80 55.80 26.92
CA SER A 13 -11.18 54.49 26.38
C SER A 13 -11.15 53.42 27.49
N ARG A 14 -12.25 52.67 27.55
CA ARG A 14 -12.51 51.61 28.51
C ARG A 14 -12.03 50.30 27.89
N ALA A 15 -11.01 49.68 28.48
CA ALA A 15 -10.44 48.41 28.04
C ALA A 15 -11.46 47.26 28.20
N GLY A 16 -11.80 46.59 27.11
CA GLY A 16 -12.55 45.33 27.11
C GLY A 16 -11.62 44.13 27.32
N PRO A 17 -12.12 43.02 27.89
CA PRO A 17 -11.30 41.84 28.20
C PRO A 17 -10.87 41.11 26.92
N VAL A 18 -9.56 40.99 26.74
CA VAL A 18 -8.92 40.23 25.66
C VAL A 18 -9.24 38.75 25.82
N ALA A 19 -9.95 38.17 24.86
CA ALA A 19 -10.19 36.73 24.78
C ALA A 19 -8.86 35.99 24.58
N THR A 20 -8.41 35.26 25.59
CA THR A 20 -7.20 34.42 25.54
C THR A 20 -7.39 33.29 24.54
N ALA A 21 -6.72 33.37 23.40
CA ALA A 21 -6.65 32.30 22.42
C ALA A 21 -6.10 31.01 23.06
N LYS A 22 -6.87 29.92 23.01
CA LYS A 22 -6.45 28.60 23.49
C LYS A 22 -5.26 28.12 22.66
N SER A 23 -4.04 28.25 23.19
CA SER A 23 -2.82 27.73 22.59
C SER A 23 -2.95 26.22 22.35
N LYS A 24 -2.72 25.77 21.12
CA LYS A 24 -2.62 24.33 20.79
C LYS A 24 -1.68 23.65 21.80
N PRO A 25 -2.03 22.48 22.35
CA PRO A 25 -1.18 21.78 23.30
C PRO A 25 0.16 21.52 22.63
N ARG A 26 1.22 22.17 23.13
CA ARG A 26 2.60 21.86 22.75
C ARG A 26 2.80 20.39 23.07
N PHE A 27 3.19 19.60 22.08
CA PHE A 27 3.61 18.22 22.31
C PHE A 27 4.63 18.25 23.45
N PRO A 28 4.45 17.43 24.51
CA PRO A 28 5.41 17.41 25.60
C PRO A 28 6.78 17.12 25.00
N SER A 29 7.72 18.04 25.20
CA SER A 29 9.11 17.85 24.83
C SER A 29 9.67 16.73 25.71
N HIS A 30 9.40 15.48 25.34
CA HIS A 30 9.99 14.33 25.97
C HIS A 30 11.49 14.54 25.96
N ASN A 31 12.12 14.46 27.13
CA ASN A 31 13.55 14.45 27.30
C ASN A 31 14.10 13.18 26.64
N LEU A 32 14.20 13.18 25.32
CA LEU A 32 14.83 12.11 24.57
C LEU A 32 16.28 12.01 25.04
N PRO A 33 16.78 10.79 25.31
CA PRO A 33 18.16 10.60 25.74
C PRO A 33 19.11 11.25 24.73
N ARG A 34 20.22 11.82 25.23
CA ARG A 34 21.18 12.59 24.41
C ARG A 34 21.59 11.84 23.14
N ARG A 35 21.80 10.52 23.24
CA ARG A 35 22.13 9.61 22.13
C ARG A 35 21.06 9.56 21.03
N GLU A 36 19.78 9.62 21.41
CA GLU A 36 18.67 9.64 20.45
C GLU A 36 18.53 11.00 19.77
N LYS A 37 18.76 12.10 20.50
CA LYS A 37 18.84 13.45 19.90
C LYS A 37 19.94 13.52 18.85
N THR A 38 21.13 12.98 19.12
CA THR A 38 22.23 12.91 18.12
C THR A 38 21.84 12.05 16.92
N ARG A 39 21.16 10.92 17.13
CA ARG A 39 20.69 10.05 16.04
C ARG A 39 19.63 10.73 15.16
N ILE A 40 18.73 11.50 15.77
CA ILE A 40 17.72 12.30 15.05
C ILE A 40 18.40 13.42 14.26
N LEU A 41 19.34 14.16 14.87
CA LEU A 41 20.09 15.22 14.20
C LEU A 41 20.86 14.67 13.00
N ARG A 42 21.58 13.55 13.19
CA ARG A 42 22.31 12.88 12.12
C ARG A 42 21.39 12.45 10.97
N ARG A 43 20.22 11.88 11.26
CA ARG A 43 19.21 11.54 10.24
C ARG A 43 18.68 12.76 9.49
N ARG A 44 18.56 13.92 10.16
CA ARG A 44 18.13 15.18 9.52
C ARG A 44 19.20 15.73 8.58
N ILE A 45 20.46 15.71 9.02
CA ILE A 45 21.61 16.13 8.21
C ILE A 45 21.75 15.20 6.98
N GLU A 46 21.78 13.88 7.19
CA GLU A 46 21.85 12.90 6.09
C GLU A 46 20.67 12.99 5.12
N ARG A 47 19.52 13.50 5.57
CA ARG A 47 18.37 13.78 4.70
C ARG A 47 18.56 15.08 3.92
N ALA A 48 18.95 16.16 4.59
CA ALA A 48 19.22 17.44 3.96
C ALA A 48 20.31 17.33 2.88
N GLU A 49 21.42 16.64 3.17
CA GLU A 49 22.48 16.38 2.20
C GLU A 49 22.00 15.53 1.02
N ARG A 50 21.13 14.54 1.27
CA ARG A 50 20.54 13.73 0.19
C ARG A 50 19.64 14.58 -0.71
N ASP A 51 18.81 15.42 -0.11
CA ASP A 51 17.87 16.29 -0.83
C ASP A 51 18.65 17.36 -1.63
N GLU A 52 19.71 17.95 -1.05
CA GLU A 52 20.61 18.89 -1.74
C GLU A 52 21.35 18.23 -2.92
N ARG A 53 21.88 17.01 -2.76
CA ARG A 53 22.48 16.27 -3.89
C ARG A 53 21.47 15.96 -4.98
N ILE A 54 20.22 15.69 -4.63
CA ILE A 54 19.14 15.48 -5.61
C ILE A 54 18.83 16.78 -6.34
N ASP A 55 18.73 17.91 -5.64
CA ASP A 55 18.43 19.21 -6.23
C ASP A 55 19.56 19.68 -7.14
N ILE A 56 20.82 19.65 -6.67
CA ILE A 56 22.01 19.95 -7.47
C ILE A 56 22.08 19.01 -8.67
N GLY A 57 21.87 17.70 -8.48
CA GLY A 57 21.83 16.73 -9.56
C GLY A 57 20.73 17.04 -10.57
N THR A 58 19.55 17.47 -10.10
CA THR A 58 18.41 17.80 -10.98
C THR A 58 18.67 19.08 -11.79
N VAL A 59 19.40 20.05 -11.21
CA VAL A 59 19.77 21.31 -11.87
C VAL A 59 20.94 21.12 -12.85
N LEU A 60 21.98 20.39 -12.46
CA LEU A 60 23.21 20.20 -13.24
C LEU A 60 23.08 19.10 -14.31
N THR A 61 22.21 18.10 -14.11
CA THR A 61 21.95 17.13 -15.17
C THR A 61 21.08 17.81 -16.21
N PRO A 62 21.57 18.07 -17.44
CA PRO A 62 20.74 18.64 -18.49
C PRO A 62 19.46 17.82 -18.57
N SER A 63 18.30 18.48 -18.55
CA SER A 63 17.02 17.79 -18.37
C SER A 63 16.97 16.68 -19.40
N ARG A 64 17.13 15.42 -18.95
CA ARG A 64 17.37 14.30 -19.87
C ARG A 64 16.38 14.41 -20.99
N THR A 65 16.89 14.46 -22.23
CA THR A 65 16.03 14.39 -23.38
C THR A 65 15.28 13.09 -23.23
N TYR A 66 14.00 13.24 -22.95
CA TYR A 66 13.31 12.22 -22.20
C TYR A 66 13.10 11.06 -23.16
N MET A 67 13.60 9.87 -22.80
CA MET A 67 13.18 8.62 -23.40
C MET A 67 11.67 8.53 -23.17
N GLY A 68 10.88 9.09 -24.10
CA GLY A 68 9.45 8.85 -24.15
C GLY A 68 9.26 7.35 -24.09
N GLY A 69 8.21 6.85 -23.45
CA GLY A 69 7.88 5.42 -23.49
C GLY A 69 7.85 4.70 -22.16
N PHE A 70 8.73 4.99 -21.18
CA PHE A 70 8.86 4.08 -20.02
C PHE A 70 8.72 4.69 -18.63
N THR A 71 8.37 5.95 -18.52
CA THR A 71 8.05 6.47 -17.19
C THR A 71 6.74 5.89 -16.70
N ARG A 72 6.86 5.08 -15.64
CA ARG A 72 5.82 4.66 -14.71
C ARG A 72 4.54 5.49 -14.89
N PRO A 73 3.38 4.86 -15.14
CA PRO A 73 2.11 5.54 -15.37
C PRO A 73 1.57 6.18 -14.09
N ARG A 74 2.30 7.17 -13.55
CA ARG A 74 1.82 8.08 -12.50
C ARG A 74 1.18 9.33 -13.10
N HIS A 75 1.47 9.64 -14.35
CA HIS A 75 0.87 10.76 -15.07
C HIS A 75 0.67 10.35 -16.53
N LEU A 76 -0.45 10.77 -17.14
CA LEU A 76 -0.72 10.72 -18.59
C LEU A 76 0.22 11.69 -19.34
N ARG A 77 1.54 11.56 -19.10
CA ARG A 77 2.59 12.33 -19.78
C ARG A 77 2.67 12.02 -21.26
N THR A 78 1.99 10.98 -21.73
CA THR A 78 1.71 10.73 -23.15
C THR A 78 1.05 11.92 -23.82
N LEU A 79 0.13 12.63 -23.15
CA LEU A 79 -0.49 13.84 -23.70
C LEU A 79 0.50 14.99 -23.89
N ALA A 80 1.59 15.03 -23.12
CA ALA A 80 2.63 16.05 -23.29
C ALA A 80 3.47 15.84 -24.57
N TRP A 81 3.39 14.66 -25.18
CA TRP A 81 4.03 14.30 -26.45
C TRP A 81 3.12 14.40 -27.68
N CYS A 82 1.80 14.58 -27.48
CA CYS A 82 0.90 14.87 -28.59
C CYS A 82 1.36 16.14 -29.33
N LYS A 83 1.04 16.26 -30.62
CA LYS A 83 1.34 17.46 -31.41
C LYS A 83 0.84 18.71 -30.69
N GLY A 84 1.73 19.68 -30.44
CA GLY A 84 1.46 20.90 -29.67
C GLY A 84 1.58 20.77 -28.15
N GLY A 85 1.90 19.57 -27.64
CA GLY A 85 2.08 19.26 -26.22
C GLY A 85 3.31 19.94 -25.59
N GLN A 86 3.35 19.92 -24.24
CA GLN A 86 4.35 20.66 -23.47
C GLN A 86 5.80 20.30 -23.84
N TYR A 87 6.08 19.05 -24.22
CA TYR A 87 7.45 18.64 -24.55
C TYR A 87 7.91 19.14 -25.91
N GLN A 88 7.01 19.16 -26.89
CA GLN A 88 7.30 19.79 -28.18
C GLN A 88 7.55 21.30 -28.01
N ARG A 89 6.74 21.99 -27.18
CA ARG A 89 6.96 23.42 -26.86
C ARG A 89 8.27 23.69 -26.16
N LYS A 90 8.76 22.73 -25.36
CA LYS A 90 10.05 22.81 -24.66
C LYS A 90 11.24 22.35 -25.51
N GLY A 91 11.05 22.10 -26.81
CA GLY A 91 12.11 21.62 -27.70
C GLY A 91 12.67 20.26 -27.31
N LYS A 92 11.93 19.46 -26.53
CA LYS A 92 12.40 18.14 -26.11
C LYS A 92 12.24 17.18 -27.28
N TYR A 93 13.36 16.70 -27.81
CA TYR A 93 13.34 15.62 -28.78
C TYR A 93 13.15 14.27 -28.08
N TYR A 94 12.63 13.33 -28.85
CA TYR A 94 12.33 12.00 -28.38
C TYR A 94 13.53 11.10 -28.65
N GLU A 95 14.10 10.49 -27.61
CA GLU A 95 15.19 9.52 -27.73
C GLU A 95 14.64 8.10 -27.87
N MET A 96 15.19 7.35 -28.82
CA MET A 96 14.76 5.99 -29.11
C MET A 96 15.24 5.04 -27.99
N PRO A 97 14.34 4.28 -27.35
CA PRO A 97 14.72 3.30 -26.36
C PRO A 97 15.56 2.17 -26.95
N PRO A 98 16.43 1.53 -26.14
CA PRO A 98 17.25 0.42 -26.60
C PRO A 98 16.36 -0.74 -27.09
N PRO A 99 16.79 -1.45 -28.16
CA PRO A 99 16.04 -2.57 -28.72
C PRO A 99 15.76 -3.67 -27.68
N ASP A 100 16.71 -3.90 -26.76
CA ASP A 100 16.62 -4.85 -25.65
C ASP A 100 15.39 -4.69 -24.75
N ALA A 101 14.82 -3.47 -24.67
CA ALA A 101 13.61 -3.25 -23.85
C ALA A 101 12.36 -3.93 -24.44
N TYR A 102 12.43 -4.31 -25.72
CA TYR A 102 11.38 -4.95 -26.51
C TYR A 102 11.64 -6.43 -26.78
N GLU A 103 12.68 -6.98 -26.17
CA GLU A 103 12.82 -8.42 -26.08
C GLU A 103 11.74 -8.98 -25.13
N PRO A 104 11.24 -10.20 -25.38
CA PRO A 104 10.34 -10.86 -24.45
C PRO A 104 10.97 -10.98 -23.05
N HIS A 105 10.18 -10.63 -22.03
CA HIS A 105 10.59 -10.71 -20.64
C HIS A 105 9.63 -11.58 -19.85
N THR A 106 10.20 -12.39 -18.97
CA THR A 106 9.47 -13.33 -18.13
C THR A 106 9.41 -12.82 -16.71
N VAL A 107 8.20 -12.68 -16.20
CA VAL A 107 7.91 -12.55 -14.77
C VAL A 107 7.86 -13.94 -14.18
N TYR A 108 8.63 -14.19 -13.12
CA TYR A 108 8.64 -15.49 -12.45
C TYR A 108 8.19 -15.35 -11.00
N LEU A 109 7.46 -16.37 -10.52
CA LEU A 109 7.14 -16.63 -9.13
C LEU A 109 7.82 -17.93 -8.73
N LEU A 110 8.91 -17.82 -7.95
CA LEU A 110 9.57 -18.97 -7.36
C LEU A 110 9.01 -19.25 -5.98
N GLU A 111 8.97 -20.52 -5.63
CA GLU A 111 8.60 -21.01 -4.31
C GLU A 111 9.70 -21.91 -3.76
N GLY A 112 10.04 -21.73 -2.48
CA GLY A 112 10.95 -22.61 -1.75
C GLY A 112 10.38 -24.02 -1.60
N ARG A 113 11.22 -25.04 -1.73
CA ARG A 113 10.87 -26.46 -1.57
C ARG A 113 10.50 -26.80 -0.12
N TYR A 114 11.15 -26.16 0.84
CA TYR A 114 10.98 -26.40 2.26
C TYR A 114 10.49 -25.16 3.00
N TYR A 115 9.81 -25.36 4.12
CA TYR A 115 9.36 -24.29 5.00
C TYR A 115 10.55 -23.55 5.58
N SER A 116 10.54 -22.21 5.52
CA SER A 116 11.56 -21.38 6.13
C SER A 116 11.08 -20.86 7.49
N ALA A 117 11.96 -20.96 8.48
CA ALA A 117 11.74 -20.38 9.78
C ALA A 117 11.76 -18.85 9.69
N HIS A 118 10.66 -18.22 10.10
CA HIS A 118 10.56 -16.77 10.17
C HIS A 118 10.79 -16.26 11.61
N THR A 119 11.00 -14.95 11.74
CA THR A 119 11.14 -14.27 13.03
C THR A 119 9.96 -14.56 13.96
N VAL A 120 10.18 -14.45 15.27
CA VAL A 120 9.17 -14.67 16.33
C VAL A 120 7.84 -14.02 15.97
N GLY A 121 6.75 -14.76 16.17
CA GLY A 121 5.38 -14.31 15.87
C GLY A 121 4.91 -14.58 14.43
N ARG A 122 5.75 -15.17 13.57
CA ARG A 122 5.34 -15.65 12.24
C ARG A 122 5.40 -17.17 12.19
N SER A 123 4.32 -17.78 11.70
CA SER A 123 4.29 -19.20 11.37
C SER A 123 5.32 -19.48 10.27
N ASP A 124 5.88 -20.69 10.29
CA ASP A 124 6.76 -21.14 9.21
C ASP A 124 5.98 -21.18 7.91
N SER A 125 6.63 -20.73 6.84
CA SER A 125 5.99 -20.65 5.53
C SER A 125 6.99 -20.86 4.42
N LEU A 126 6.49 -21.21 3.24
CA LEU A 126 7.33 -21.35 2.06
C LEU A 126 7.70 -19.94 1.57
N GLU A 127 8.99 -19.69 1.37
CA GLU A 127 9.44 -18.40 0.86
C GLU A 127 9.05 -18.27 -0.62
N HIS A 128 8.54 -17.10 -0.99
CA HIS A 128 8.18 -16.79 -2.37
C HIS A 128 9.02 -15.64 -2.90
N VAL A 129 9.53 -15.78 -4.12
CA VAL A 129 10.33 -14.76 -4.80
C VAL A 129 9.64 -14.36 -6.10
N VAL A 130 9.43 -13.06 -6.29
CA VAL A 130 8.87 -12.50 -7.54
C VAL A 130 9.93 -11.63 -8.19
N GLY A 131 10.28 -11.95 -9.43
CA GLY A 131 11.27 -11.22 -10.21
C GLY A 131 10.94 -11.14 -11.69
N VAL A 132 11.82 -10.46 -12.43
CA VAL A 132 11.74 -10.28 -13.89
C VAL A 132 13.13 -10.60 -14.46
N CYS A 133 13.15 -11.27 -15.60
CA CYS A 133 14.34 -11.55 -16.40
C CYS A 133 13.96 -11.54 -17.89
N ARG A 134 14.95 -11.53 -18.79
CA ARG A 134 14.71 -11.81 -20.22
C ARG A 134 14.22 -13.25 -20.36
N GLU A 135 13.43 -13.52 -21.40
CA GLU A 135 12.92 -14.87 -21.64
C GLU A 135 14.04 -15.90 -21.80
N SER A 136 15.13 -15.53 -22.48
CA SER A 136 16.31 -16.39 -22.67
C SER A 136 17.07 -16.71 -21.38
N ASP A 137 16.96 -15.84 -20.36
CA ASP A 137 17.79 -15.89 -19.15
C ASP A 137 17.06 -16.55 -17.98
N VAL A 138 15.86 -17.10 -18.22
CA VAL A 138 15.01 -17.69 -17.17
C VAL A 138 15.73 -18.82 -16.45
N LEU A 139 16.33 -19.75 -17.20
CA LEU A 139 17.03 -20.91 -16.64
C LEU A 139 18.25 -20.47 -15.80
N ASP A 140 19.05 -19.54 -16.31
CA ASP A 140 20.20 -19.00 -15.59
C ASP A 140 19.80 -18.22 -14.34
N THR A 141 18.67 -17.51 -14.41
CA THR A 141 18.13 -16.80 -13.25
C THR A 141 17.68 -17.78 -12.17
N ILE A 142 17.01 -18.87 -12.52
CA ILE A 142 16.60 -19.92 -11.57
C ILE A 142 17.83 -20.65 -11.01
N LYS A 143 18.80 -20.98 -11.86
CA LYS A 143 20.09 -21.57 -11.46
C LYS A 143 20.83 -20.64 -10.49
N ARG A 144 20.83 -19.34 -10.73
CA ARG A 144 21.43 -18.33 -9.85
C ARG A 144 20.73 -18.23 -8.49
N HIS A 145 19.40 -18.37 -8.44
CA HIS A 145 18.69 -18.40 -7.16
C HIS A 145 19.05 -19.63 -6.31
N ASN A 146 19.46 -20.72 -6.97
CA ASN A 146 19.90 -21.98 -6.38
C ASN A 146 21.43 -22.15 -6.37
N SER A 147 22.21 -21.05 -6.38
CA SER A 147 23.67 -21.11 -6.35
C SER A 147 24.28 -20.20 -5.27
N SER A 148 25.61 -20.26 -5.15
CA SER A 148 26.40 -19.36 -4.29
C SER A 148 26.35 -17.88 -4.74
N LEU A 149 25.76 -17.57 -5.90
CA LEU A 149 25.62 -16.22 -6.44
C LEU A 149 24.22 -15.62 -6.21
N THR A 150 23.41 -16.27 -5.37
CA THR A 150 22.06 -15.80 -5.05
C THR A 150 22.06 -14.53 -4.21
N THR A 151 20.88 -13.94 -4.02
CA THR A 151 20.72 -12.74 -3.20
C THR A 151 20.81 -13.07 -1.70
N ALA A 152 21.26 -12.12 -0.89
CA ALA A 152 21.30 -12.28 0.58
C ALA A 152 19.94 -12.68 1.19
N LYS A 153 18.83 -12.22 0.59
CA LYS A 153 17.48 -12.61 1.02
C LYS A 153 17.19 -14.09 0.73
N ALA A 154 17.56 -14.56 -0.46
CA ALA A 154 17.39 -15.95 -0.86
C ALA A 154 18.30 -16.88 -0.04
N PHE A 155 19.54 -16.47 0.24
CA PHE A 155 20.42 -17.17 1.18
C PHE A 155 19.78 -17.34 2.54
N ARG A 156 19.30 -16.23 3.10
CA ARG A 156 18.62 -16.26 4.39
C ARG A 156 17.45 -17.26 4.39
N ALA A 157 16.66 -17.31 3.33
CA ALA A 157 15.56 -18.27 3.24
C ALA A 157 16.03 -19.74 3.24
N MET A 158 17.16 -20.04 2.58
CA MET A 158 17.78 -21.37 2.57
C MET A 158 18.46 -21.72 3.91
N ASP A 159 19.16 -20.78 4.52
CA ASP A 159 19.83 -20.95 5.83
C ASP A 159 18.81 -21.28 6.95
N PHE A 160 17.61 -20.70 6.85
CA PHE A 160 16.50 -20.92 7.79
C PHE A 160 15.49 -21.99 7.34
N ALA A 161 15.74 -22.72 6.25
CA ALA A 161 14.84 -23.76 5.78
C ALA A 161 14.89 -25.02 6.66
N HIS A 162 13.74 -25.69 6.77
CA HIS A 162 13.60 -27.00 7.41
C HIS A 162 14.01 -28.11 6.44
N TRP A 163 15.32 -28.30 6.27
CA TRP A 163 15.86 -29.36 5.44
C TRP A 163 15.57 -30.74 6.05
N PRO A 164 15.14 -31.74 5.25
CA PRO A 164 14.63 -33.00 5.78
C PRO A 164 15.70 -33.89 6.45
N TRP A 165 16.98 -33.66 6.16
CA TRP A 165 18.11 -34.35 6.78
C TRP A 165 18.74 -33.58 7.94
N LEU A 166 18.35 -32.31 8.15
CA LEU A 166 18.78 -31.55 9.32
C LEU A 166 17.83 -31.82 10.49
N PRO A 167 18.35 -31.94 11.73
CA PRO A 167 17.47 -32.02 12.89
C PRO A 167 16.60 -30.76 12.99
N PRO A 168 15.32 -30.89 13.38
CA PRO A 168 14.44 -29.74 13.51
C PRO A 168 15.01 -28.76 14.53
N ARG A 169 15.21 -27.52 14.10
CA ARG A 169 15.69 -26.46 15.00
C ARG A 169 14.57 -26.03 15.92
N ALA A 170 14.69 -26.34 17.21
CA ALA A 170 13.79 -25.82 18.22
C ALA A 170 13.90 -24.28 18.24
N LYS A 171 12.79 -23.59 17.96
CA LYS A 171 12.74 -22.13 18.10
C LYS A 171 12.78 -21.78 19.57
N ARG A 172 13.96 -21.44 20.10
CA ARG A 172 14.05 -20.87 21.44
C ARG A 172 13.55 -19.43 21.36
N ILE A 173 12.36 -19.19 21.90
CA ILE A 173 11.85 -17.83 22.08
C ILE A 173 12.69 -17.21 23.18
N LYS A 174 13.57 -16.27 22.84
CA LYS A 174 14.26 -15.46 23.83
C LYS A 174 13.22 -14.52 24.45
N TRP A 175 12.82 -14.81 25.69
CA TRP A 175 11.83 -14.04 26.45
C TRP A 175 12.46 -13.09 27.49
N TRP A 176 13.80 -13.01 27.51
CA TRP A 176 14.62 -12.17 28.38
C TRP A 176 15.47 -11.17 27.56
N GLN A 177 15.98 -10.10 28.18
CA GLN A 177 16.87 -9.13 27.52
C GLN A 177 18.31 -9.65 27.34
N ASP A 178 19.16 -8.88 26.67
CA ASP A 178 20.56 -9.27 26.43
C ASP A 178 21.41 -9.27 27.71
N ASP A 179 21.01 -8.48 28.70
CA ASP A 179 21.64 -8.29 30.00
C ASP A 179 21.00 -9.12 31.12
N GLU A 180 19.87 -9.77 30.87
CA GLU A 180 19.18 -10.58 31.88
C GLU A 180 19.62 -12.05 31.82
N ASN A 181 19.88 -12.64 32.98
CA ASN A 181 20.22 -14.06 33.09
C ASN A 181 18.93 -14.89 33.10
N PRO A 182 18.68 -15.76 32.09
CA PRO A 182 17.44 -16.54 32.02
C PRO A 182 17.25 -17.43 33.25
N ASP A 183 18.33 -17.93 33.85
CA ASP A 183 18.25 -18.81 35.02
C ASP A 183 17.78 -18.03 36.25
N GLU A 184 18.15 -16.74 36.36
CA GLU A 184 17.68 -15.86 37.43
C GLU A 184 16.20 -15.54 37.27
N ILE A 185 15.72 -15.26 36.06
CA ILE A 185 14.29 -14.99 35.86
C ILE A 185 13.46 -16.27 36.08
N VAL A 186 13.94 -17.44 35.65
CA VAL A 186 13.27 -18.71 35.94
C VAL A 186 13.21 -18.94 37.46
N LYS A 187 14.31 -18.67 38.17
CA LYS A 187 14.36 -18.74 39.63
C LYS A 187 13.39 -17.75 40.28
N GLU A 188 13.35 -16.50 39.83
CA GLU A 188 12.41 -15.47 40.29
C GLU A 188 10.94 -15.86 40.04
N ILE A 189 10.64 -16.46 38.88
CA ILE A 189 9.29 -16.96 38.58
C ILE A 189 8.91 -18.10 39.53
N HIS A 190 9.83 -19.03 39.80
CA HIS A 190 9.58 -20.14 40.74
C HIS A 190 9.47 -19.65 42.19
N GLU A 191 10.32 -18.72 42.62
CA GLU A 191 10.28 -18.12 43.96
C GLU A 191 9.04 -17.23 44.14
N GLY A 192 8.69 -16.44 43.13
CA GLY A 192 7.47 -15.63 43.11
C GLY A 192 6.20 -16.49 43.12
N ALA A 193 6.19 -17.63 42.42
CA ALA A 193 5.07 -18.57 42.47
C ALA A 193 4.89 -19.19 43.87
N ALA A 194 6.00 -19.47 44.58
CA ALA A 194 5.95 -19.94 45.98
C ALA A 194 5.45 -18.84 46.94
N ALA A 195 5.79 -17.57 46.69
CA ALA A 195 5.37 -16.44 47.51
C ALA A 195 3.88 -16.09 47.35
N PHE A 196 3.25 -16.41 46.21
CA PHE A 196 1.85 -16.08 45.94
C PHE A 196 0.82 -17.00 46.61
N GLY A 197 1.26 -17.95 47.46
CA GLY A 197 0.38 -18.62 48.43
C GLY A 197 -0.89 -19.20 47.84
N LEU A 198 -0.86 -19.70 46.60
CA LEU A 198 -1.94 -20.53 46.10
C LEU A 198 -1.83 -21.85 46.87
N GLU A 199 -2.55 -21.95 47.98
CA GLU A 199 -2.77 -23.22 48.66
C GLU A 199 -3.36 -24.18 47.62
N THR A 200 -2.50 -24.98 47.01
CA THR A 200 -2.90 -26.18 46.29
C THR A 200 -3.54 -27.07 47.33
N SER A 201 -4.86 -26.98 47.46
CA SER A 201 -5.67 -27.85 48.28
C SER A 201 -5.29 -29.28 47.92
N THR A 202 -4.55 -29.92 48.81
CA THR A 202 -4.21 -31.34 48.78
C THR A 202 -5.50 -32.11 49.04
N GLY A 203 -6.34 -32.21 48.01
CA GLY A 203 -7.39 -33.21 47.97
C GLY A 203 -6.72 -34.61 48.02
N PRO A 204 -7.18 -35.53 48.88
CA PRO A 204 -6.58 -36.85 49.01
C PRO A 204 -6.66 -37.57 47.67
N ALA A 205 -5.49 -37.93 47.13
CA ALA A 205 -5.38 -38.78 45.96
C ALA A 205 -5.91 -40.18 46.31
N THR A 206 -7.11 -40.50 45.82
CA THR A 206 -7.63 -41.87 45.85
C THR A 206 -6.83 -42.72 44.87
N THR A 207 -5.85 -43.44 45.40
CA THR A 207 -5.06 -44.45 44.71
C THR A 207 -5.98 -45.58 44.24
N THR A 208 -6.45 -45.50 42.99
CA THR A 208 -7.15 -46.63 42.36
C THR A 208 -6.11 -47.42 41.57
N ALA A 209 -5.69 -48.54 42.14
CA ALA A 209 -4.76 -49.48 41.53
C ALA A 209 -5.39 -50.10 40.27
N LEU A 210 -4.88 -49.71 39.10
CA LEU A 210 -5.10 -50.42 37.84
C LEU A 210 -3.88 -51.30 37.56
N GLN A 211 -4.16 -52.57 37.28
CA GLN A 211 -3.19 -53.63 37.09
C GLN A 211 -2.23 -53.37 35.92
N PRO A 212 -0.98 -53.87 35.99
CA PRO A 212 -0.05 -53.84 34.88
C PRO A 212 -0.36 -54.96 33.87
N THR A 213 -0.82 -54.60 32.67
CA THR A 213 -0.77 -55.51 31.51
C THR A 213 0.66 -55.60 30.97
N PRO A 214 1.17 -56.80 30.65
CA PRO A 214 2.54 -56.98 30.16
C PRO A 214 2.69 -56.43 28.74
N VAL A 215 3.65 -55.52 28.56
CA VAL A 215 4.10 -55.04 27.25
C VAL A 215 5.03 -56.08 26.65
N LEU A 216 4.58 -56.73 25.57
CA LEU A 216 5.43 -57.50 24.68
C LEU A 216 6.35 -56.57 23.90
N THR A 217 7.64 -56.85 24.04
CA THR A 217 8.76 -56.34 23.26
C THR A 217 8.59 -56.75 21.79
N ALA A 218 8.30 -55.81 20.90
CA ALA A 218 8.35 -56.03 19.45
C ALA A 218 9.16 -54.92 18.79
N GLY A 219 10.16 -55.33 18.01
CA GLY A 219 11.23 -54.51 17.45
C GLY A 219 10.77 -53.37 16.55
N PHE A 220 11.53 -52.28 16.62
CA PHE A 220 11.47 -51.15 15.70
C PHE A 220 11.90 -51.58 14.30
N ASN A 221 10.92 -51.91 13.44
CA ASN A 221 11.10 -51.84 11.99
C ASN A 221 10.47 -50.54 11.48
N ARG A 222 11.35 -49.64 11.04
CA ARG A 222 11.07 -48.33 10.49
C ARG A 222 10.74 -48.52 9.00
N GLY A 223 9.47 -48.66 8.66
CA GLY A 223 9.05 -48.82 7.27
C GLY A 223 7.55 -48.57 7.07
N GLN A 224 7.24 -47.57 6.25
CA GLN A 224 5.91 -47.26 5.69
C GLN A 224 4.86 -46.68 6.66
N HIS A 225 4.81 -45.35 6.75
CA HIS A 225 3.61 -44.65 7.19
C HIS A 225 2.53 -44.76 6.11
N GLY A 226 1.64 -45.74 6.27
CA GLY A 226 0.28 -45.68 5.74
C GLY A 226 -0.42 -44.48 6.35
N GLN A 227 -0.89 -43.57 5.50
CA GLN A 227 -1.69 -42.43 5.90
C GLN A 227 -3.04 -42.93 6.43
N GLN A 228 -3.25 -42.88 7.74
CA GLN A 228 -4.60 -42.87 8.29
C GLN A 228 -5.23 -41.51 7.96
N ILE A 229 -5.90 -41.48 6.81
CA ILE A 229 -6.78 -40.40 6.39
C ILE A 229 -7.95 -40.35 7.38
N ARG A 230 -7.91 -39.45 8.37
CA ARG A 230 -9.12 -38.97 9.01
C ARG A 230 -9.89 -38.14 7.97
N ALA A 231 -10.79 -38.82 7.27
CA ALA A 231 -11.73 -38.19 6.36
C ALA A 231 -12.69 -37.30 7.16
N PHE A 232 -12.42 -35.99 7.16
CA PHE A 232 -13.49 -35.02 7.36
C PHE A 232 -14.31 -34.99 6.07
N HIS A 233 -15.48 -35.63 6.09
CA HIS A 233 -16.46 -35.49 5.02
C HIS A 233 -16.97 -34.04 4.99
N SER A 234 -16.28 -33.20 4.22
CA SER A 234 -16.87 -31.96 3.71
C SER A 234 -17.58 -32.32 2.41
N SER A 235 -18.85 -32.69 2.54
CA SER A 235 -19.74 -32.82 1.38
C SER A 235 -19.92 -31.43 0.77
N ALA A 236 -19.06 -31.07 -0.18
CA ALA A 236 -19.32 -30.01 -1.12
C ALA A 236 -20.52 -30.46 -1.97
N ARG A 237 -21.69 -29.88 -1.72
CA ARG A 237 -22.82 -30.01 -2.65
C ARG A 237 -22.39 -29.38 -3.97
N VAL A 238 -22.38 -30.20 -5.01
CA VAL A 238 -22.28 -29.78 -6.41
C VAL A 238 -23.43 -28.80 -6.66
N LEU A 239 -23.09 -27.54 -6.91
CA LEU A 239 -24.03 -26.56 -7.45
C LEU A 239 -24.08 -26.79 -8.95
N THR A 240 -25.12 -27.44 -9.43
CA THR A 240 -25.49 -27.41 -10.84
C THR A 240 -25.89 -25.97 -11.23
N PRO A 241 -25.43 -25.44 -12.37
CA PRO A 241 -25.65 -24.05 -12.75
C PRO A 241 -26.97 -23.88 -13.52
N THR A 242 -28.10 -24.36 -13.00
CA THR A 242 -29.43 -24.12 -13.60
C THR A 242 -30.54 -24.34 -12.55
N SER A 243 -30.79 -23.41 -11.62
CA SER A 243 -32.14 -23.19 -11.04
C SER A 243 -32.11 -22.14 -9.92
N TYR A 244 -31.76 -20.90 -10.24
CA TYR A 244 -32.12 -19.79 -9.37
C TYR A 244 -32.98 -18.86 -10.21
N ASN A 245 -34.31 -19.07 -10.18
CA ASN A 245 -35.40 -18.12 -10.44
C ASN A 245 -36.67 -18.73 -11.07
N GLU A 246 -37.23 -19.84 -10.56
CA GLU A 246 -38.60 -20.22 -10.98
C GLU A 246 -39.60 -20.28 -9.82
N ASP A 247 -39.20 -20.72 -8.63
CA ASP A 247 -40.13 -20.74 -7.50
C ASP A 247 -39.81 -19.65 -6.48
N HIS A 248 -40.70 -18.66 -6.39
CA HIS A 248 -40.71 -17.57 -5.41
C HIS A 248 -40.90 -18.05 -3.95
N VAL A 249 -40.16 -19.08 -3.52
CA VAL A 249 -40.21 -19.61 -2.16
C VAL A 249 -39.02 -19.06 -1.39
N VAL A 250 -39.30 -18.15 -0.46
CA VAL A 250 -38.31 -17.63 0.48
C VAL A 250 -37.80 -18.79 1.35
N PRO A 251 -36.49 -19.07 1.42
CA PRO A 251 -35.95 -20.14 2.24
C PRO A 251 -36.38 -20.00 3.71
N ASP A 252 -36.83 -21.08 4.32
CA ASP A 252 -37.40 -21.15 5.69
C ASP A 252 -36.52 -20.50 6.77
N PHE A 253 -35.20 -20.48 6.58
CA PHE A 253 -34.29 -19.84 7.54
C PHE A 253 -34.52 -18.33 7.63
N TYR A 254 -34.90 -17.66 6.53
CA TYR A 254 -35.21 -16.22 6.51
C TYR A 254 -36.51 -15.92 7.28
N VAL A 255 -37.49 -16.81 7.22
CA VAL A 255 -38.74 -16.70 7.96
C VAL A 255 -38.50 -16.88 9.46
N ARG A 256 -37.70 -17.90 9.85
CA ARG A 256 -37.34 -18.15 11.26
C ARG A 256 -36.56 -16.98 11.87
N HIS A 257 -35.63 -16.39 11.13
CA HIS A 257 -34.83 -15.27 11.63
C HIS A 257 -35.65 -13.97 11.79
N LYS A 258 -36.68 -13.78 10.96
CA LYS A 258 -37.61 -12.64 11.06
C LYS A 258 -38.60 -12.81 12.22
N GLN A 259 -39.08 -14.03 12.48
CA GLN A 259 -39.94 -14.34 13.62
C GLN A 259 -39.21 -14.20 14.96
N HIS A 260 -37.93 -14.58 15.04
CA HIS A 260 -37.12 -14.38 16.25
C HIS A 260 -36.91 -12.90 16.59
N ARG A 261 -36.77 -12.05 15.57
CA ARG A 261 -36.62 -10.60 15.73
C ARG A 261 -37.93 -9.91 16.16
N ALA A 262 -39.07 -10.43 15.72
CA ALA A 262 -40.38 -9.94 16.13
C ALA A 262 -40.68 -10.25 17.61
N LYS A 263 -40.36 -11.46 18.09
CA LYS A 263 -40.58 -11.86 19.49
C LYS A 263 -39.72 -11.08 20.50
N GLN A 264 -38.50 -10.69 20.14
CA GLN A 264 -37.64 -9.90 21.03
C GLN A 264 -38.10 -8.45 21.20
N THR A 265 -38.95 -7.93 20.31
CA THR A 265 -39.41 -6.54 20.35
C THR A 265 -40.69 -6.36 21.19
N SER A 266 -41.42 -7.44 21.50
CA SER A 266 -42.69 -7.40 22.25
C SER A 266 -42.56 -7.55 23.77
N GLU A 267 -41.39 -7.94 24.29
CA GLU A 267 -41.22 -8.24 25.74
C GLU A 267 -40.59 -7.11 26.57
N GLN A 268 -40.26 -5.96 25.96
CA GLN A 268 -39.58 -4.84 26.66
C GLN A 268 -40.42 -3.57 26.87
N SER A 269 -41.75 -3.64 26.75
CA SER A 269 -42.63 -2.48 27.01
C SER A 269 -43.87 -2.84 27.83
N SER A 270 -43.69 -3.16 29.12
CA SER A 270 -44.78 -3.03 30.10
C SER A 270 -44.25 -2.90 31.53
N ALA A 271 -44.10 -1.67 32.01
CA ALA A 271 -44.21 -1.33 33.43
C ALA A 271 -44.23 0.19 33.61
N THR A 272 -45.40 0.76 33.87
CA THR A 272 -45.55 2.06 34.55
C THR A 272 -46.79 1.97 35.44
N PRO A 273 -46.71 2.25 36.75
CA PRO A 273 -47.89 2.38 37.59
C PRO A 273 -48.40 3.83 37.64
N SER A 274 -49.69 3.95 37.89
CA SER A 274 -50.54 5.15 37.90
C SER A 274 -50.61 5.81 39.32
N PRO A 275 -51.43 6.85 39.60
CA PRO A 275 -50.94 8.17 40.05
C PRO A 275 -51.53 8.68 41.39
N SER A 276 -51.10 9.89 41.82
CA SER A 276 -51.83 10.98 42.55
C SER A 276 -51.01 11.61 43.73
N PRO A 277 -51.37 12.79 44.31
CA PRO A 277 -51.41 14.13 43.71
C PRO A 277 -50.87 15.30 44.61
N VAL A 278 -50.91 16.55 44.07
CA VAL A 278 -50.96 17.89 44.73
C VAL A 278 -49.63 18.58 45.16
N ALA A 279 -49.32 19.75 44.54
CA ALA A 279 -49.26 21.10 45.19
C ALA A 279 -48.42 22.16 44.41
N THR A 280 -49.12 23.24 43.99
CA THR A 280 -48.73 24.68 43.95
C THR A 280 -47.55 25.27 43.13
N THR A 281 -47.95 26.18 42.21
CA THR A 281 -47.38 27.41 41.59
C THR A 281 -46.26 28.18 42.34
N PRO A 282 -45.43 29.06 41.68
CA PRO A 282 -45.86 30.26 40.92
C PRO A 282 -45.05 30.68 39.66
N PRO A 283 -45.47 31.76 38.93
CA PRO A 283 -45.02 32.10 37.58
C PRO A 283 -44.10 33.34 37.54
N ALA A 284 -43.02 33.31 36.73
CA ALA A 284 -42.26 34.50 36.38
C ALA A 284 -41.46 34.32 35.06
N ALA A 285 -41.33 35.43 34.32
CA ALA A 285 -40.42 35.67 33.19
C ALA A 285 -40.88 35.30 31.76
N ARG A 286 -42.08 35.77 31.38
CA ARG A 286 -42.34 36.31 30.03
C ARG A 286 -41.60 37.67 29.89
N LYS A 287 -40.32 37.67 29.48
CA LYS A 287 -39.60 38.89 29.04
C LYS A 287 -38.24 38.58 28.38
N ALA A 288 -38.21 37.85 27.26
CA ALA A 288 -36.97 37.64 26.48
C ALA A 288 -37.21 37.29 24.99
N ARG A 289 -38.10 38.00 24.28
CA ARG A 289 -38.32 37.80 22.83
C ARG A 289 -38.39 39.10 22.03
N LYS A 290 -37.43 40.01 22.22
CA LYS A 290 -37.39 41.25 21.42
C LYS A 290 -36.00 41.80 21.04
N HIS A 291 -34.92 41.03 21.16
CA HIS A 291 -33.55 41.56 20.88
C HIS A 291 -32.74 40.87 19.75
N GLU A 292 -33.27 39.90 19.01
CA GLU A 292 -32.46 39.18 18.00
C GLU A 292 -32.48 39.79 16.58
N ALA A 293 -33.25 40.85 16.34
CA ALA A 293 -33.36 41.48 15.00
C ALA A 293 -32.40 42.67 14.77
N ALA A 294 -31.57 43.04 15.74
CA ALA A 294 -30.65 44.20 15.62
C ALA A 294 -29.20 43.82 15.26
N GLY A 295 -28.85 42.53 15.18
CA GLY A 295 -27.46 42.08 14.99
C GLY A 295 -26.94 42.10 13.55
N LEU A 296 -27.81 42.23 12.54
CA LEU A 296 -27.39 42.11 11.14
C LEU A 296 -26.73 43.39 10.58
N MET A 297 -27.17 44.56 11.04
CA MET A 297 -26.59 45.86 10.63
C MET A 297 -25.21 46.12 11.26
N GLN A 298 -24.95 45.56 12.43
CA GLN A 298 -23.67 45.71 13.12
C GLN A 298 -22.55 44.87 12.47
N HIS A 299 -22.91 43.73 11.85
CA HIS A 299 -21.97 42.90 11.09
C HIS A 299 -21.53 43.52 9.75
N LEU A 300 -22.35 44.40 9.16
CA LEU A 300 -22.01 45.07 7.90
C LEU A 300 -21.12 46.30 8.11
N SER A 301 -21.21 46.98 9.26
CA SER A 301 -20.33 48.11 9.57
C SER A 301 -18.91 47.68 9.94
N ASP A 302 -18.74 46.51 10.58
CA ASP A 302 -17.42 46.02 11.00
C ASP A 302 -16.58 45.50 9.83
N SER A 303 -17.21 45.04 8.74
CA SER A 303 -16.53 44.53 7.55
C SER A 303 -16.02 45.63 6.60
N ILE A 304 -16.52 46.88 6.72
CA ILE A 304 -16.10 48.01 5.87
C ILE A 304 -14.96 48.81 6.52
N LEU A 305 -14.80 48.72 7.84
CA LEU A 305 -13.76 49.42 8.61
C LEU A 305 -12.56 48.54 8.99
N SER A 306 -12.62 47.24 8.74
CA SER A 306 -11.45 46.36 8.80
C SER A 306 -10.60 46.52 7.55
N ASP A 307 -9.34 46.93 7.70
CA ASP A 307 -8.27 47.12 6.70
C ASP A 307 -7.93 45.89 5.83
N GLU A 308 -8.81 44.88 5.75
CA GLU A 308 -8.61 43.63 5.02
C GLU A 308 -8.84 43.73 3.49
N ILE A 309 -9.15 44.92 2.98
CA ILE A 309 -9.08 45.23 1.54
C ILE A 309 -7.81 46.08 1.23
N ALA A 310 -6.68 45.71 1.83
CA ALA A 310 -5.39 46.10 1.29
C ALA A 310 -5.04 45.13 0.15
N ALA A 311 -5.12 45.62 -1.09
CA ALA A 311 -4.69 44.90 -2.28
C ALA A 311 -3.29 44.29 -2.05
N ASN A 312 -3.21 42.97 -1.99
CA ASN A 312 -1.96 42.23 -1.87
C ASN A 312 -1.18 42.35 -3.19
N THR A 313 -0.49 43.48 -3.38
CA THR A 313 0.45 43.66 -4.47
C THR A 313 1.69 42.83 -4.16
N ARG A 314 1.68 41.57 -4.59
CA ARG A 314 2.87 40.72 -4.67
C ARG A 314 3.99 41.51 -5.36
N ARG A 315 5.04 41.87 -4.62
CA ARG A 315 6.24 42.51 -5.19
C ARG A 315 6.90 41.53 -6.15
N LEU A 316 6.92 41.87 -7.44
CA LEU A 316 7.63 41.12 -8.48
C LEU A 316 9.13 41.07 -8.12
N LYS A 317 9.76 39.89 -8.22
CA LYS A 317 11.21 39.69 -7.97
C LYS A 317 12.12 40.56 -8.85
N THR A 318 11.58 41.17 -9.90
CA THR A 318 12.28 42.13 -10.76
C THR A 318 12.38 43.55 -10.18
N LYS A 319 11.79 43.82 -9.00
CA LYS A 319 11.89 45.10 -8.27
C LYS A 319 12.77 45.02 -7.02
N ILE A 320 13.78 44.16 -7.01
CA ILE A 320 14.89 44.29 -6.06
C ILE A 320 15.88 45.26 -6.73
N PRO A 321 16.17 46.45 -6.15
CA PRO A 321 17.18 47.35 -6.71
C PRO A 321 18.50 46.58 -6.81
N VAL A 322 18.96 46.39 -8.04
CA VAL A 322 20.26 45.79 -8.33
C VAL A 322 21.29 46.89 -8.11
N GLU A 323 22.20 46.68 -7.18
CA GLU A 323 23.32 47.57 -6.95
C GLU A 323 24.22 47.57 -8.20
N HIS A 324 24.37 48.74 -8.82
CA HIS A 324 25.30 48.92 -9.92
C HIS A 324 26.64 49.36 -9.35
N TYR A 325 27.66 48.54 -9.58
CA TYR A 325 29.05 48.85 -9.27
C TYR A 325 29.72 49.42 -10.52
N ASP A 326 30.57 50.43 -10.36
CA ASP A 326 31.43 50.90 -11.43
C ASP A 326 32.56 49.89 -11.72
N ALA A 327 33.34 50.13 -12.78
CA ALA A 327 34.40 49.23 -13.22
C ALA A 327 35.54 49.09 -12.18
N GLU A 328 35.62 50.00 -11.21
CA GLU A 328 36.58 49.96 -10.10
C GLU A 328 36.01 49.28 -8.83
N GLY A 329 34.75 48.85 -8.84
CA GLY A 329 34.11 48.14 -7.73
C GLY A 329 33.50 49.03 -6.64
N ASN A 330 33.36 50.32 -6.88
CA ASN A 330 32.69 51.25 -5.98
C ASN A 330 31.17 51.33 -6.30
N LEU A 331 30.37 51.55 -5.25
CA LEU A 331 28.91 51.60 -5.36
C LEU A 331 28.47 52.91 -6.03
N ILE A 332 27.79 52.83 -7.17
CA ILE A 332 27.33 54.03 -7.89
C ILE A 332 26.16 54.67 -7.12
N LEU A 333 26.38 55.90 -6.64
CA LEU A 333 25.36 56.72 -5.99
C LEU A 333 24.16 56.94 -6.92
N HIS A 334 22.96 56.63 -6.44
CA HIS A 334 21.73 56.92 -7.17
C HIS A 334 21.58 58.44 -7.36
N PRO A 335 21.16 58.95 -8.54
CA PRO A 335 21.12 60.39 -8.83
C PRO A 335 20.14 61.20 -7.96
N SER A 336 19.36 60.54 -7.10
CA SER A 336 18.44 61.18 -6.15
C SER A 336 19.09 61.62 -4.82
N GLY A 337 20.42 61.53 -4.69
CA GLY A 337 21.16 62.01 -3.50
C GLY A 337 20.88 61.24 -2.19
N PHE A 338 20.24 60.07 -2.29
CA PHE A 338 19.90 59.25 -1.13
C PHE A 338 21.08 58.33 -0.79
N VAL A 339 21.80 58.65 0.29
CA VAL A 339 22.91 57.84 0.80
C VAL A 339 22.34 56.70 1.64
N VAL A 340 22.40 55.47 1.13
CA VAL A 340 22.07 54.28 1.93
C VAL A 340 23.13 54.15 3.03
N PRO A 341 22.75 54.10 4.33
CA PRO A 341 23.72 53.97 5.41
C PRO A 341 24.55 52.69 5.19
N GLY A 342 25.87 52.86 5.02
CA GLY A 342 26.80 51.73 4.91
C GLY A 342 26.82 50.88 6.17
N ASN A 343 27.37 49.66 6.07
CA ASN A 343 27.41 48.58 7.06
C ASN A 343 28.06 48.88 8.44
N GLY A 344 28.21 50.14 8.84
CA GLY A 344 28.86 50.56 10.08
C GLY A 344 27.95 50.97 11.25
N HIS A 345 26.62 50.96 11.11
CA HIS A 345 25.72 51.49 12.16
C HIS A 345 24.63 50.53 12.68
N SER A 346 24.73 49.22 12.42
CA SER A 346 23.93 48.22 13.15
C SER A 346 24.60 47.91 14.50
N SER A 347 23.89 48.13 15.60
CA SER A 347 24.38 47.96 16.97
C SER A 347 25.11 46.62 17.19
N THR A 348 26.38 46.69 17.58
CA THR A 348 27.36 45.60 17.71
C THR A 348 27.23 44.80 19.02
N SER A 349 26.03 44.30 19.34
CA SER A 349 25.95 43.23 20.33
C SER A 349 25.45 41.95 19.66
N ASP A 350 26.25 40.88 19.77
CA ASP A 350 25.85 39.54 19.35
C ASP A 350 24.52 39.11 20.01
N VAL A 351 24.21 39.69 21.16
CA VAL A 351 22.93 39.51 21.86
C VAL A 351 21.76 40.11 21.08
N ALA A 352 21.90 41.29 20.48
CA ALA A 352 20.86 41.90 19.65
C ALA A 352 20.64 41.10 18.36
N ARG A 353 21.72 40.63 17.72
CA ARG A 353 21.64 39.80 16.51
C ARG A 353 21.07 38.40 16.80
N ALA A 354 21.37 37.82 17.96
CA ALA A 354 20.75 36.58 18.40
C ALA A 354 19.25 36.75 18.66
N LYS A 355 18.84 37.89 19.24
CA LYS A 355 17.44 38.21 19.50
C LYS A 355 16.65 38.52 18.22
N GLU A 356 17.29 39.14 17.24
CA GLU A 356 16.72 39.37 15.90
C GLU A 356 16.54 38.06 15.15
N ARG A 357 17.56 37.19 15.10
CA ARG A 357 17.44 35.83 14.52
C ARG A 357 16.35 35.02 15.20
N GLN A 358 16.21 35.12 16.52
CA GLN A 358 15.16 34.42 17.25
C GLN A 358 13.77 34.95 16.89
N ARG A 359 13.66 36.27 16.61
CA ARG A 359 12.41 36.88 16.15
C ARG A 359 12.06 36.44 14.73
N ASP A 360 13.03 36.43 13.82
CA ASP A 360 12.86 35.96 12.45
C ASP A 360 12.49 34.47 12.40
N GLU A 361 13.13 33.64 13.23
CA GLU A 361 12.79 32.22 13.33
C GLU A 361 11.38 31.98 13.89
N ASP A 362 10.93 32.83 14.82
CA ASP A 362 9.58 32.75 15.37
C ASP A 362 8.53 33.30 14.38
N GLU A 363 8.85 34.33 13.61
CA GLU A 363 8.01 34.84 12.51
C GLU A 363 7.90 33.83 11.37
N ASP A 364 9.00 33.18 10.97
CA ASP A 364 9.01 32.12 9.97
C ASP A 364 8.22 30.90 10.45
N ARG A 365 8.36 30.53 11.73
CA ARG A 365 7.59 29.44 12.34
C ARG A 365 6.11 29.79 12.44
N ALA A 366 5.77 31.05 12.72
CA ALA A 366 4.39 31.54 12.71
C ALA A 366 3.81 31.53 11.30
N ALA A 367 4.56 31.98 10.30
CA ALA A 367 4.16 31.97 8.89
C ALA A 367 3.98 30.54 8.35
N GLN A 368 4.88 29.61 8.69
CA GLN A 368 4.72 28.19 8.35
C GLN A 368 3.50 27.58 9.05
N THR A 369 3.27 27.92 10.32
CA THR A 369 2.11 27.42 11.08
C THR A 369 0.80 27.97 10.52
N ALA A 370 0.78 29.24 10.10
CA ALA A 370 -0.34 29.86 9.41
C ALA A 370 -0.60 29.20 8.04
N ALA A 371 0.44 28.97 7.24
CA ALA A 371 0.32 28.30 5.93
C ALA A 371 -0.08 26.82 6.03
N VAL A 372 0.25 26.16 7.16
CA VAL A 372 -0.24 24.81 7.46
C VAL A 372 -1.68 24.86 7.95
N ALA A 373 -2.05 25.84 8.79
CA ALA A 373 -3.43 26.03 9.20
C ALA A 373 -4.35 26.35 8.02
N GLU A 374 -3.89 27.19 7.08
CA GLU A 374 -4.59 27.50 5.82
C GLU A 374 -4.76 26.25 4.95
N ARG A 375 -3.70 25.45 4.74
CA ARG A 375 -3.83 24.17 4.01
C ARG A 375 -4.69 23.12 4.70
N VAL A 376 -4.74 23.15 6.03
CA VAL A 376 -5.59 22.25 6.82
C VAL A 376 -7.05 22.71 6.76
N LEU A 377 -7.31 24.02 6.70
CA LEU A 377 -8.64 24.59 6.44
C LEU A 377 -9.09 24.37 4.98
N GLU A 378 -8.17 24.42 4.01
CA GLU A 378 -8.45 24.02 2.61
C GLU A 378 -8.72 22.52 2.44
N SER A 379 -8.43 21.70 3.46
CA SER A 379 -8.81 20.28 3.52
C SER A 379 -10.08 20.01 4.33
N ASP A 380 -10.88 21.05 4.61
CA ASP A 380 -12.29 20.88 4.95
C ASP A 380 -13.03 20.30 3.73
N PHE A 381 -13.24 18.99 3.79
CA PHE A 381 -14.03 18.17 2.86
C PHE A 381 -15.50 18.61 2.74
N ASP A 382 -15.93 19.66 3.44
CA ASP A 382 -17.28 20.23 3.35
C ASP A 382 -17.51 21.03 2.07
N HIS A 383 -16.47 21.48 1.36
CA HIS A 383 -16.62 22.16 0.07
C HIS A 383 -16.45 21.24 -1.15
N VAL A 384 -15.86 20.06 -0.99
CA VAL A 384 -15.74 19.08 -2.10
C VAL A 384 -17.05 18.31 -2.33
N HIS A 385 -17.88 18.14 -1.30
CA HIS A 385 -19.25 17.64 -1.51
C HIS A 385 -20.20 18.70 -2.09
N ALA A 386 -19.94 19.99 -1.90
CA ALA A 386 -20.74 21.06 -2.50
C ALA A 386 -20.31 21.40 -3.95
N ALA A 387 -19.02 21.27 -4.30
CA ALA A 387 -18.50 21.68 -5.60
C ALA A 387 -18.31 20.53 -6.62
N MET A 388 -18.43 19.25 -6.23
CA MET A 388 -18.41 18.11 -7.16
C MET A 388 -19.59 17.15 -6.99
N ALA A 389 -20.80 17.70 -6.96
CA ALA A 389 -22.02 17.09 -7.52
C ALA A 389 -23.21 18.05 -7.37
N SER A 390 -23.08 19.30 -7.85
CA SER A 390 -24.28 20.03 -8.24
C SER A 390 -24.82 19.39 -9.53
N THR A 391 -25.47 18.24 -9.39
CA THR A 391 -26.53 17.85 -10.31
C THR A 391 -27.60 18.91 -10.17
N ARG A 392 -27.49 20.01 -10.93
CA ARG A 392 -28.67 20.84 -11.19
C ARG A 392 -29.72 19.86 -11.70
N PRO A 393 -30.87 19.70 -11.03
CA PRO A 393 -31.96 18.98 -11.65
C PRO A 393 -32.25 19.73 -12.94
N ARG A 394 -31.84 19.17 -14.08
CA ARG A 394 -32.31 19.66 -15.36
C ARG A 394 -33.82 19.53 -15.28
N SER A 395 -34.56 20.62 -15.42
CA SER A 395 -36.03 20.63 -15.38
C SER A 395 -36.67 19.69 -16.42
N HIS A 396 -35.85 19.18 -17.34
CA HIS A 396 -36.17 18.24 -18.42
C HIS A 396 -35.79 16.78 -18.11
N LYS A 397 -35.39 16.45 -16.86
CA LYS A 397 -35.10 15.07 -16.42
C LYS A 397 -36.11 14.50 -15.41
N VAL A 398 -37.25 15.17 -15.24
CA VAL A 398 -38.46 14.51 -14.74
C VAL A 398 -39.15 13.96 -15.97
N PRO A 399 -39.49 12.66 -16.02
CA PRO A 399 -40.24 12.15 -17.15
C PRO A 399 -41.54 12.93 -17.29
N PHE A 400 -41.79 13.46 -18.49
CA PHE A 400 -43.01 14.21 -18.74
C PHE A 400 -44.19 13.24 -18.70
N GLU A 401 -45.08 13.51 -17.76
CA GLU A 401 -46.37 12.89 -17.65
C GLU A 401 -47.24 13.36 -18.83
N VAL A 402 -47.70 12.43 -19.67
CA VAL A 402 -48.60 12.76 -20.78
C VAL A 402 -50.03 12.68 -20.25
N ARG A 403 -50.75 13.79 -20.29
CA ARG A 403 -52.19 13.82 -20.01
C ARG A 403 -52.94 13.39 -21.25
N GLU A 404 -53.62 12.27 -21.17
CA GLU A 404 -54.58 11.85 -22.19
C GLU A 404 -55.83 12.74 -22.12
N PRO A 405 -56.60 12.89 -23.21
CA PRO A 405 -57.79 13.74 -23.25
C PRO A 405 -58.86 13.39 -22.20
N ASP A 406 -58.83 12.17 -21.66
CA ASP A 406 -59.70 11.69 -20.58
C ASP A 406 -59.28 12.18 -19.18
N GLY A 407 -58.22 12.99 -19.09
CA GLY A 407 -57.67 13.54 -17.84
C GLY A 407 -56.74 12.61 -17.08
N VAL A 408 -56.58 11.36 -17.55
CA VAL A 408 -55.67 10.37 -16.97
C VAL A 408 -54.24 10.68 -17.37
N VAL A 409 -53.34 10.61 -16.40
CA VAL A 409 -51.93 10.92 -16.58
C VAL A 409 -51.14 9.61 -16.67
N LYS A 410 -50.52 9.35 -17.82
CA LYS A 410 -49.71 8.14 -18.04
C LYS A 410 -48.27 8.49 -18.37
N HIS A 411 -47.36 7.64 -17.92
CA HIS A 411 -45.96 7.69 -18.31
C HIS A 411 -45.80 7.00 -19.68
N PRO A 412 -45.07 7.58 -20.65
CA PRO A 412 -44.94 7.02 -22.00
C PRO A 412 -44.22 5.65 -22.05
N SER A 413 -43.60 5.19 -20.95
CA SER A 413 -42.99 3.86 -20.86
C SER A 413 -43.98 2.71 -20.61
N GLY A 414 -45.30 2.99 -20.56
CA GLY A 414 -46.32 1.97 -20.31
C GLY A 414 -46.30 1.37 -18.89
N PHE A 415 -45.51 1.95 -17.98
CA PHE A 415 -45.41 1.48 -16.61
C PHE A 415 -46.58 2.05 -15.78
N VAL A 416 -47.56 1.19 -15.48
CA VAL A 416 -48.64 1.48 -14.53
C VAL A 416 -48.18 0.95 -13.17
N PRO A 417 -47.68 1.80 -12.25
CA PRO A 417 -47.36 1.32 -10.92
C PRO A 417 -48.64 0.77 -10.27
N PRO A 418 -48.57 -0.37 -9.58
CA PRO A 418 -49.74 -0.92 -8.89
C PRO A 418 -50.29 0.14 -7.94
N THR A 419 -51.58 0.43 -8.07
CA THR A 419 -52.31 1.42 -7.29
C THR A 419 -52.02 1.23 -5.80
N PRO A 420 -51.53 2.25 -5.09
CA PRO A 420 -51.21 2.12 -3.67
C PRO A 420 -52.52 1.99 -2.90
N ALA A 421 -52.84 0.76 -2.49
CA ALA A 421 -53.81 0.53 -1.44
C ALA A 421 -53.25 1.12 -0.13
N HIS A 422 -53.92 2.18 0.34
CA HIS A 422 -53.79 2.87 1.62
C HIS A 422 -52.62 3.85 1.82
N GLU A 423 -53.00 5.13 1.83
CA GLU A 423 -52.46 6.28 2.58
C GLU A 423 -51.12 6.06 3.32
N PHE A 424 -50.02 6.49 2.69
CA PHE A 424 -48.83 6.86 3.43
C PHE A 424 -49.12 8.16 4.19
N LYS A 425 -49.43 8.04 5.49
CA LYS A 425 -49.44 9.18 6.41
C LYS A 425 -48.04 9.79 6.42
N TYR A 426 -47.95 11.05 6.02
CA TYR A 426 -46.73 11.84 6.07
C TYR A 426 -46.14 11.79 7.49
N SER A 427 -45.01 11.11 7.65
CA SER A 427 -44.23 11.17 8.88
C SER A 427 -43.53 12.52 8.95
N ASP A 428 -43.84 13.23 10.03
CA ASP A 428 -43.37 14.56 10.37
C ASP A 428 -41.84 14.62 10.36
N SER A 429 -41.29 15.45 9.48
CA SER A 429 -39.83 15.56 9.20
C SER A 429 -39.02 16.04 10.41
N ALA A 430 -39.69 16.49 11.48
CA ALA A 430 -39.09 16.89 12.74
C ALA A 430 -38.54 15.70 13.58
N SER A 431 -39.02 14.46 13.39
CA SER A 431 -38.52 13.32 14.19
C SER A 431 -37.16 12.80 13.69
N LEU A 432 -36.92 12.87 12.38
CA LEU A 432 -35.70 12.41 11.73
C LEU A 432 -34.47 13.25 12.11
N ASP A 433 -34.66 14.56 12.27
CA ASP A 433 -33.60 15.48 12.72
C ASP A 433 -33.23 15.30 14.19
N ARG A 434 -34.17 14.84 15.02
CA ARG A 434 -33.92 14.58 16.45
C ARG A 434 -33.08 13.32 16.66
N ASP A 435 -33.33 12.29 15.88
CA ASP A 435 -32.60 11.02 15.95
C ASP A 435 -31.18 11.14 15.36
N LEU A 436 -31.00 11.94 14.32
CA LEU A 436 -29.68 12.25 13.76
C LEU A 436 -28.80 13.02 14.75
N ARG A 437 -29.34 14.02 15.44
CA ARG A 437 -28.58 14.76 16.47
C ARG A 437 -28.20 13.89 17.66
N ALA A 438 -29.07 12.97 18.07
CA ALA A 438 -28.77 12.01 19.14
C ALA A 438 -27.70 10.97 18.73
N ALA A 439 -27.69 10.54 17.46
CA ALA A 439 -26.68 9.63 16.93
C ALA A 439 -25.28 10.29 16.86
N VAL A 440 -25.21 11.54 16.40
CA VAL A 440 -23.95 12.30 16.31
C VAL A 440 -23.39 12.62 17.71
N GLY A 441 -24.25 12.90 18.69
CA GLY A 441 -23.84 13.10 20.09
C GLY A 441 -23.18 11.85 20.71
N ARG A 442 -23.73 10.65 20.44
CA ARG A 442 -23.16 9.37 20.92
C ARG A 442 -21.81 9.05 20.29
N GLN A 443 -21.58 9.46 19.04
CA GLN A 443 -20.30 9.25 18.36
C GLN A 443 -19.20 10.15 18.93
N ARG A 444 -19.50 11.44 19.18
CA ARG A 444 -18.54 12.36 19.81
C ARG A 444 -18.19 11.98 21.25
N ALA A 445 -19.13 11.41 22.01
CA ALA A 445 -18.87 10.92 23.36
C ALA A 445 -17.91 9.70 23.39
N ARG A 446 -17.92 8.85 22.35
CA ARG A 446 -16.97 7.73 22.22
C ARG A 446 -15.58 8.16 21.78
N GLU A 447 -15.48 9.22 21.01
CA GLU A 447 -14.19 9.76 20.54
C GLU A 447 -13.48 10.57 21.64
N ALA A 448 -14.24 11.21 22.54
CA ALA A 448 -13.68 11.95 23.68
C ALA A 448 -13.05 11.05 24.77
N SER A 449 -13.37 9.75 24.82
CA SER A 449 -12.83 8.82 25.83
C SER A 449 -11.57 8.05 25.40
N VAL A 450 -11.05 8.25 24.19
CA VAL A 450 -9.80 7.59 23.74
C VAL A 450 -8.61 8.50 23.98
N GLY A 451 -8.29 8.70 25.26
CA GLY A 451 -7.00 9.23 25.69
C GLY A 451 -5.90 8.19 25.39
N LYS A 452 -4.98 8.54 24.50
CA LYS A 452 -3.78 7.75 24.21
C LYS A 452 -2.84 7.77 25.43
N ASP A 453 -2.28 6.59 25.72
CA ASP A 453 -1.22 6.30 26.69
C ASP A 453 -1.58 6.23 28.18
N ARG A 454 -2.24 5.13 28.55
CA ARG A 454 -1.77 4.27 29.66
C ARG A 454 -1.94 2.80 29.25
N ARG A 455 -0.83 2.15 28.92
CA ARG A 455 -0.73 0.68 28.97
C ARG A 455 -0.76 0.28 30.46
N GLY A 456 -1.97 0.22 31.01
CA GLY A 456 -2.21 -0.55 32.23
C GLY A 456 -2.14 -2.02 31.83
N PHE A 457 -1.22 -2.76 32.44
CA PHE A 457 -1.19 -4.22 32.33
C PHE A 457 -2.54 -4.77 32.81
N HIS A 458 -3.28 -5.44 31.93
CA HIS A 458 -4.41 -6.25 32.35
C HIS A 458 -3.88 -7.54 32.96
N THR A 459 -3.87 -7.60 34.29
CA THR A 459 -3.50 -8.77 35.11
C THR A 459 -4.55 -9.89 35.08
N THR A 460 -5.52 -9.85 34.17
CA THR A 460 -6.60 -10.85 34.07
C THR A 460 -6.39 -11.92 32.99
N ALA A 461 -5.22 -11.96 32.34
CA ALA A 461 -4.89 -12.94 31.30
C ALA A 461 -4.20 -14.22 31.82
N VAL A 462 -3.85 -14.28 33.11
CA VAL A 462 -3.22 -15.47 33.73
C VAL A 462 -4.27 -16.43 34.33
N SER A 463 -5.49 -15.98 34.61
CA SER A 463 -6.51 -16.77 35.33
C SER A 463 -7.44 -17.63 34.45
N ARG A 464 -7.14 -17.83 33.16
CA ARG A 464 -7.99 -18.63 32.24
C ARG A 464 -7.27 -19.72 31.44
N ALA A 465 -6.03 -20.05 31.81
CA ALA A 465 -5.28 -21.17 31.24
C ALA A 465 -5.27 -22.42 32.15
N SER A 466 -6.31 -22.61 32.97
CA SER A 466 -6.52 -23.84 33.73
C SER A 466 -7.67 -24.65 33.14
N VAL A 467 -7.44 -25.95 33.00
CA VAL A 467 -8.38 -27.01 32.62
C VAL A 467 -8.52 -27.25 31.10
N SER A 468 -7.47 -27.86 30.54
CA SER A 468 -7.67 -28.95 29.59
C SER A 468 -6.74 -30.09 30.02
N ASP A 469 -7.28 -30.99 30.85
CA ASP A 469 -6.60 -32.20 31.30
C ASP A 469 -6.43 -33.16 30.12
N ILE A 470 -5.31 -33.04 29.43
CA ILE A 470 -4.75 -34.11 28.60
C ILE A 470 -3.39 -34.44 29.21
N PRO A 471 -3.24 -35.57 29.92
CA PRO A 471 -1.94 -35.97 30.44
C PRO A 471 -1.08 -36.42 29.27
N VAL A 472 -0.27 -35.50 28.73
CA VAL A 472 0.91 -35.86 27.95
C VAL A 472 2.04 -35.97 28.97
N PRO A 473 2.66 -37.14 29.17
CA PRO A 473 3.84 -37.25 30.01
C PRO A 473 5.00 -36.58 29.28
N LEU A 474 5.18 -35.29 29.55
CA LEU A 474 6.32 -34.50 29.09
C LEU A 474 7.36 -34.58 30.20
N ASP A 475 8.30 -35.50 30.03
CA ASP A 475 9.46 -35.65 30.90
C ASP A 475 10.41 -34.45 30.68
N LEU A 476 10.15 -33.36 31.43
CA LEU A 476 10.95 -32.13 31.39
C LEU A 476 12.34 -32.30 32.04
N SER A 477 12.60 -33.42 32.72
CA SER A 477 13.83 -33.61 33.50
C SER A 477 15.05 -33.93 32.61
N ALA A 478 14.86 -34.45 31.40
CA ALA A 478 15.93 -34.78 30.46
C ALA A 478 16.52 -33.58 29.69
N TYR A 479 15.96 -32.37 29.83
CA TYR A 479 16.36 -31.18 29.04
C TYR A 479 17.19 -30.13 29.79
N SER A 480 17.60 -30.39 31.04
CA SER A 480 18.18 -29.36 31.92
C SER A 480 19.72 -29.24 31.90
N GLY A 481 20.44 -30.02 31.10
CA GLY A 481 21.91 -30.15 31.28
C GLY A 481 22.83 -29.75 30.13
N GLN A 482 22.34 -29.56 28.90
CA GLN A 482 23.24 -29.22 27.79
C GLN A 482 23.40 -27.71 27.68
N LYS A 483 24.65 -27.24 27.71
CA LYS A 483 25.09 -25.87 27.35
C LYS A 483 24.49 -25.45 25.99
N LEU A 484 23.24 -25.00 26.03
CA LEU A 484 22.34 -24.69 24.90
C LEU A 484 22.54 -23.25 24.43
N HIS A 485 23.80 -22.84 24.45
CA HIS A 485 24.31 -21.56 23.96
C HIS A 485 25.04 -21.76 22.64
N LYS A 486 24.62 -22.74 21.82
CA LYS A 486 25.03 -22.74 20.42
C LYS A 486 24.42 -21.48 19.80
N GLN A 487 25.30 -20.48 19.71
CA GLN A 487 25.32 -19.44 18.68
C GLN A 487 24.57 -19.92 17.46
N LEU A 488 23.82 -19.03 16.79
CA LEU A 488 23.36 -19.28 15.42
C LEU A 488 24.51 -20.01 14.72
N GLU A 489 24.32 -21.30 14.42
CA GLU A 489 25.32 -22.11 13.72
C GLU A 489 25.81 -21.23 12.58
N ASP A 490 27.13 -21.04 12.47
CA ASP A 490 27.69 -20.13 11.50
C ASP A 490 27.03 -20.47 10.15
N PRO A 491 26.31 -19.54 9.49
CA PRO A 491 25.57 -19.86 8.27
C PRO A 491 26.44 -20.54 7.21
N THR A 492 27.77 -20.38 7.28
CA THR A 492 28.75 -21.12 6.49
C THR A 492 28.68 -22.65 6.65
N GLU A 493 28.51 -23.17 7.87
CA GLU A 493 28.43 -24.61 8.17
C GLU A 493 27.13 -25.22 7.64
N ILE A 494 26.03 -24.47 7.70
CA ILE A 494 24.74 -24.91 7.18
C ILE A 494 24.81 -24.94 5.65
N ARG A 495 25.40 -23.89 5.06
CA ARG A 495 25.61 -23.78 3.61
C ARG A 495 26.46 -24.91 3.06
N SER A 496 27.55 -25.29 3.73
CA SER A 496 28.39 -26.39 3.24
C SER A 496 27.63 -27.72 3.14
N GLN A 497 26.60 -27.92 3.98
CA GLN A 497 25.76 -29.12 3.96
C GLN A 497 24.72 -29.12 2.83
N TYR A 498 23.99 -28.02 2.62
CA TYR A 498 22.92 -28.02 1.61
C TYR A 498 23.38 -27.60 0.21
N MET A 499 24.47 -26.85 0.06
CA MET A 499 24.92 -26.37 -1.27
C MET A 499 25.16 -27.49 -2.29
N PRO A 500 25.80 -28.63 -1.96
CA PRO A 500 25.96 -29.73 -2.90
C PRO A 500 24.62 -30.30 -3.38
N THR A 501 23.59 -30.27 -2.52
CA THR A 501 22.25 -30.80 -2.86
C THR A 501 21.52 -29.93 -3.88
N LEU A 502 21.88 -28.64 -4.00
CA LEU A 502 21.23 -27.72 -4.95
C LEU A 502 21.51 -28.07 -6.41
N ALA A 503 22.58 -28.82 -6.71
CA ALA A 503 22.89 -29.29 -8.05
C ALA A 503 21.93 -30.37 -8.56
N HIS A 504 21.34 -31.16 -7.64
CA HIS A 504 20.41 -32.24 -7.96
C HIS A 504 18.96 -31.87 -7.66
N THR A 505 18.74 -31.12 -6.58
CA THR A 505 17.42 -30.74 -6.10
C THR A 505 17.36 -29.23 -5.84
N PRO A 506 16.71 -28.44 -6.72
CA PRO A 506 16.63 -27.00 -6.54
C PRO A 506 15.76 -26.66 -5.33
N PHE A 507 16.23 -25.72 -4.51
CA PHE A 507 15.47 -25.19 -3.39
C PHE A 507 14.35 -24.28 -3.88
N PHE A 508 14.65 -23.28 -4.71
CA PHE A 508 13.64 -22.45 -5.36
C PHE A 508 13.21 -23.09 -6.66
N ARG A 509 11.93 -23.46 -6.73
CA ARG A 509 11.29 -24.01 -7.93
C ARG A 509 10.34 -22.98 -8.55
N PRO A 510 10.24 -22.91 -9.87
CA PRO A 510 9.28 -22.03 -10.52
C PRO A 510 7.87 -22.58 -10.32
N LEU A 511 7.02 -21.79 -9.66
CA LEU A 511 5.60 -22.10 -9.50
C LEU A 511 4.80 -21.57 -10.69
N LEU A 512 5.07 -20.34 -11.12
CA LEU A 512 4.41 -19.68 -12.25
C LEU A 512 5.40 -18.78 -12.99
N THR A 513 5.40 -18.82 -14.32
CA THR A 513 6.09 -17.86 -15.18
C THR A 513 5.09 -17.22 -16.15
N ILE A 514 5.26 -15.92 -16.41
CA ILE A 514 4.46 -15.14 -17.34
C ILE A 514 5.41 -14.41 -18.29
N THR A 515 5.47 -14.84 -19.53
CA THR A 515 6.27 -14.24 -20.60
C THR A 515 5.45 -13.20 -21.34
N LEU A 516 5.99 -11.99 -21.45
CA LEU A 516 5.36 -10.84 -22.09
C LEU A 516 6.29 -10.26 -23.16
N ALA A 517 5.70 -9.65 -24.19
CA ALA A 517 6.44 -9.14 -25.33
C ALA A 517 7.49 -8.06 -25.00
N THR A 518 7.37 -7.36 -23.86
CA THR A 518 8.29 -6.27 -23.52
C THR A 518 8.60 -6.21 -22.02
N ARG A 519 9.80 -5.71 -21.68
CA ARG A 519 10.26 -5.51 -20.30
C ARG A 519 9.32 -4.68 -19.42
N PRO A 520 8.78 -3.53 -19.85
CA PRO A 520 7.95 -2.69 -19.01
C PRO A 520 6.62 -3.34 -18.63
N LEU A 521 6.07 -4.20 -19.50
CA LEU A 521 4.88 -4.98 -19.17
C LEU A 521 5.21 -5.97 -18.05
N ALA A 522 6.33 -6.68 -18.18
CA ALA A 522 6.83 -7.59 -17.15
C ALA A 522 7.13 -6.89 -15.82
N ASP A 523 7.84 -5.76 -15.84
CA ASP A 523 8.12 -4.96 -14.65
C ASP A 523 6.83 -4.48 -13.95
N ASN A 524 5.80 -4.11 -14.72
CA ASN A 524 4.52 -3.71 -14.16
C ASN A 524 3.78 -4.88 -13.50
N ILE A 525 3.69 -6.02 -14.17
CA ILE A 525 3.07 -7.23 -13.61
C ILE A 525 3.81 -7.65 -12.33
N ALA A 526 5.14 -7.79 -12.39
CA ALA A 526 5.94 -8.18 -11.23
C ALA A 526 5.79 -7.22 -10.05
N ARG A 527 5.75 -5.91 -10.31
CA ARG A 527 5.49 -4.89 -9.28
C ARG A 527 4.11 -5.06 -8.65
N LEU A 528 3.06 -5.19 -9.47
CA LEU A 528 1.68 -5.31 -9.01
C LEU A 528 1.37 -6.66 -8.35
N ALA A 529 2.16 -7.69 -8.65
CA ALA A 529 2.06 -9.03 -8.08
C ALA A 529 2.74 -9.17 -6.70
N ARG A 530 3.53 -8.19 -6.24
CA ARG A 530 4.19 -8.26 -4.92
C ARG A 530 3.23 -8.13 -3.74
N ALA A 531 2.05 -7.56 -3.97
CA ALA A 531 1.03 -7.31 -2.95
C ALA A 531 -0.38 -7.49 -3.53
N GLY A 532 -1.39 -7.50 -2.67
CA GLY A 532 -2.79 -7.51 -3.08
C GLY A 532 -3.18 -6.21 -3.82
N PRO A 533 -4.41 -6.13 -4.34
CA PRO A 533 -4.88 -5.00 -5.16
C PRO A 533 -4.71 -3.61 -4.52
N ARG A 534 -4.82 -3.52 -3.19
CA ARG A 534 -4.67 -2.28 -2.41
C ARG A 534 -3.25 -2.05 -1.87
N GLY A 535 -2.26 -2.82 -2.32
CA GLY A 535 -0.90 -2.78 -1.79
C GLY A 535 -0.70 -3.46 -0.42
N VAL A 536 -1.76 -4.06 0.14
CA VAL A 536 -1.67 -4.85 1.37
C VAL A 536 -0.85 -6.11 1.11
N SER A 537 0.08 -6.44 2.00
CA SER A 537 0.88 -7.66 1.86
C SER A 537 -0.01 -8.90 1.97
N TYR A 538 0.34 -9.97 1.26
CA TYR A 538 -0.45 -11.21 1.30
C TYR A 538 -0.58 -11.76 2.72
N VAL A 539 0.48 -11.69 3.51
CA VAL A 539 0.45 -12.11 4.93
C VAL A 539 -0.52 -11.26 5.75
N ALA A 540 -0.55 -9.94 5.52
CA ALA A 540 -1.45 -9.04 6.23
C ALA A 540 -2.92 -9.19 5.80
N ALA A 541 -3.18 -9.69 4.58
CA ALA A 541 -4.52 -9.95 4.09
C ALA A 541 -5.19 -11.16 4.76
N ILE A 542 -4.40 -12.10 5.28
CA ILE A 542 -4.92 -13.26 6.04
C ILE A 542 -5.32 -12.79 7.44
N ARG A 543 -6.46 -13.27 7.95
CA ARG A 543 -6.96 -12.93 9.29
C ARG A 543 -6.04 -13.50 10.38
N GLU A 544 -5.98 -12.84 11.54
CA GLU A 544 -5.00 -13.18 12.59
C GLU A 544 -5.20 -14.56 13.22
N ASP A 545 -6.45 -14.99 13.37
CA ASP A 545 -6.85 -16.34 13.76
C ASP A 545 -6.27 -17.40 12.82
N GLU A 546 -6.31 -17.11 11.52
CA GLU A 546 -5.84 -18.02 10.47
C GLU A 546 -4.33 -18.05 10.32
N ARG A 547 -3.63 -16.94 10.63
CA ARG A 547 -2.15 -16.88 10.62
C ARG A 547 -1.51 -17.85 11.61
N LYS A 548 -2.25 -18.27 12.65
CA LYS A 548 -1.77 -19.24 13.64
C LYS A 548 -1.74 -20.67 13.08
N SER A 549 -2.52 -20.96 12.03
CA SER A 549 -2.55 -22.28 11.39
C SER A 549 -1.38 -22.43 10.41
N GLY A 550 -0.22 -22.84 10.91
CA GLY A 550 1.00 -22.98 10.09
C GLY A 550 0.82 -23.85 8.84
N ALA A 551 0.08 -24.97 8.95
CA ALA A 551 -0.14 -25.90 7.84
C ALA A 551 -0.94 -25.29 6.67
N SER A 552 -1.90 -24.41 6.95
CA SER A 552 -2.74 -23.80 5.90
C SER A 552 -2.24 -22.42 5.45
N PHE A 553 -1.43 -21.75 6.28
CA PHE A 553 -0.96 -20.40 6.04
C PHE A 553 -0.16 -20.27 4.73
N SER A 554 0.83 -21.14 4.51
CA SER A 554 1.67 -21.12 3.29
C SER A 554 0.84 -21.30 2.03
N THR A 555 -0.06 -22.29 2.02
CA THR A 555 -0.98 -22.59 0.91
C THR A 555 -1.91 -21.42 0.60
N ARG A 556 -2.43 -20.72 1.62
CA ARG A 556 -3.26 -19.52 1.41
C ARG A 556 -2.46 -18.37 0.79
N VAL A 557 -1.25 -18.11 1.29
CA VAL A 557 -0.35 -17.10 0.71
C VAL A 557 -0.05 -17.42 -0.75
N ARG A 558 0.26 -18.68 -1.06
CA ARG A 558 0.49 -19.18 -2.42
C ARG A 558 -0.72 -18.92 -3.32
N ASN A 559 -1.92 -19.35 -2.89
CA ASN A 559 -3.15 -19.20 -3.67
C ASN A 559 -3.49 -17.73 -3.94
N MET A 560 -3.33 -16.84 -2.94
CA MET A 560 -3.56 -15.40 -3.17
C MET A 560 -2.58 -14.81 -4.19
N ARG A 561 -1.31 -15.26 -4.22
CA ARG A 561 -0.32 -14.83 -5.22
C ARG A 561 -0.67 -15.32 -6.61
N LEU A 562 -1.03 -16.60 -6.73
CA LEU A 562 -1.46 -17.20 -7.99
C LEU A 562 -2.70 -16.50 -8.55
N ASN A 563 -3.75 -16.35 -7.74
CA ASN A 563 -4.97 -15.65 -8.14
C ASN A 563 -4.69 -14.19 -8.54
N ARG A 564 -3.77 -13.52 -7.82
CA ARG A 564 -3.37 -12.15 -8.16
C ARG A 564 -2.65 -12.09 -9.51
N MET A 565 -1.71 -13.00 -9.77
CA MET A 565 -0.98 -13.05 -11.04
C MET A 565 -1.89 -13.42 -12.20
N MET A 566 -2.77 -14.42 -12.03
CA MET A 566 -3.80 -14.79 -13.01
C MET A 566 -4.70 -13.60 -13.36
N SER A 567 -5.31 -12.96 -12.34
CA SER A 567 -6.16 -11.80 -12.55
C SER A 567 -5.45 -10.62 -13.23
N LEU A 568 -4.16 -10.39 -12.91
CA LEU A 568 -3.35 -9.36 -13.57
C LEU A 568 -3.06 -9.71 -15.04
N SER A 569 -2.78 -10.97 -15.34
CA SER A 569 -2.57 -11.44 -16.72
C SER A 569 -3.84 -11.32 -17.56
N THR A 570 -4.99 -11.72 -17.03
CA THR A 570 -6.29 -11.60 -17.71
C THR A 570 -6.62 -10.12 -17.99
N GLN A 571 -6.44 -9.23 -17.01
CA GLN A 571 -6.62 -7.79 -17.22
C GLN A 571 -5.65 -7.22 -18.25
N LEU A 572 -4.37 -7.65 -18.22
CA LEU A 572 -3.40 -7.21 -19.21
C LEU A 572 -3.77 -7.68 -20.62
N ALA A 573 -4.17 -8.94 -20.77
CA ALA A 573 -4.61 -9.50 -22.04
C ALA A 573 -5.80 -8.74 -22.65
N GLN A 574 -6.81 -8.41 -21.83
CA GLN A 574 -7.93 -7.57 -22.25
C GLN A 574 -7.44 -6.20 -22.77
N LEU A 575 -6.52 -5.54 -22.04
CA LEU A 575 -5.96 -4.26 -22.45
C LEU A 575 -5.11 -4.37 -23.74
N LEU A 576 -4.41 -5.48 -23.95
CA LEU A 576 -3.64 -5.73 -25.18
C LEU A 576 -4.56 -5.92 -26.40
N LEU A 577 -5.72 -6.54 -26.24
CA LEU A 577 -6.76 -6.60 -27.28
C LEU A 577 -7.48 -5.27 -27.52
N GLY A 578 -7.27 -4.27 -26.66
CA GLY A 578 -7.86 -2.94 -26.83
C GLY A 578 -9.06 -2.65 -25.94
N ALA A 579 -9.36 -3.50 -24.95
CA ALA A 579 -10.36 -3.18 -23.93
C ALA A 579 -10.06 -1.80 -23.31
N ARG A 580 -11.09 -0.96 -23.15
CA ARG A 580 -10.97 0.42 -22.62
C ARG A 580 -10.00 1.31 -23.43
N GLY A 581 -9.86 1.08 -24.74
CA GLY A 581 -8.93 1.80 -25.61
C GLY A 581 -7.47 1.29 -25.53
N GLY A 582 -7.24 0.23 -24.76
CA GLY A 582 -5.96 -0.42 -24.57
C GLY A 582 -4.91 0.40 -23.83
N LEU A 583 -3.64 -0.03 -23.94
CA LEU A 583 -2.51 0.62 -23.27
C LEU A 583 -2.00 1.83 -24.07
N MET A 584 -2.55 3.01 -23.81
CA MET A 584 -2.09 4.25 -24.43
C MET A 584 -0.61 4.53 -24.14
N GLY A 585 0.14 4.88 -25.18
CA GLY A 585 1.57 5.12 -25.17
C GLY A 585 2.44 3.86 -25.14
N MET A 586 1.84 2.66 -25.12
CA MET A 586 2.59 1.42 -25.16
C MET A 586 3.30 1.26 -26.50
N ARG A 587 4.51 0.74 -26.45
CA ARG A 587 5.34 0.44 -27.62
C ARG A 587 5.69 -1.03 -27.62
N LEU A 588 5.78 -1.59 -28.81
CA LEU A 588 6.12 -2.99 -29.00
C LEU A 588 7.41 -3.15 -29.81
N ALA A 589 7.89 -2.08 -30.43
CA ALA A 589 9.20 -1.97 -31.03
C ALA A 589 9.86 -0.63 -30.65
N HIS A 590 11.18 -0.55 -30.80
CA HIS A 590 11.96 0.65 -30.48
C HIS A 590 11.61 1.85 -31.37
N HIS A 591 11.24 1.61 -32.64
CA HIS A 591 10.80 2.65 -33.58
C HIS A 591 9.36 3.10 -33.36
N ASP A 592 8.56 2.38 -32.57
CA ASP A 592 7.18 2.76 -32.30
C ASP A 592 7.14 4.06 -31.49
N ARG A 593 6.38 5.05 -31.95
CA ARG A 593 6.13 6.28 -31.17
C ARG A 593 5.26 6.01 -29.95
N GLY A 594 4.44 4.98 -30.00
CA GLY A 594 3.55 4.51 -28.94
C GLY A 594 2.09 4.57 -29.35
N ARG A 595 1.30 3.59 -28.91
CA ARG A 595 -0.12 3.44 -29.27
C ARG A 595 -0.94 4.67 -28.86
N GLY A 596 -1.73 5.22 -29.78
CA GLY A 596 -2.57 6.39 -29.56
C GLY A 596 -1.84 7.74 -29.59
N VAL A 597 -0.51 7.76 -29.78
CA VAL A 597 0.20 9.03 -30.06
C VAL A 597 -0.19 9.47 -31.47
N ASN A 598 -0.83 10.63 -31.59
CA ASN A 598 -1.42 11.13 -32.85
C ASN A 598 -2.49 10.23 -33.47
N GLY A 599 -3.15 9.37 -32.66
CA GLY A 599 -4.17 8.44 -33.15
C GLY A 599 -3.62 7.14 -33.77
N GLU A 600 -2.30 7.02 -33.93
CA GLU A 600 -1.67 5.83 -34.54
C GLU A 600 -1.93 4.55 -33.71
N GLY A 601 -2.33 3.47 -34.37
CA GLY A 601 -2.46 2.14 -33.75
C GLY A 601 -3.67 1.94 -32.83
N LEU A 602 -4.65 2.85 -32.85
CA LEU A 602 -5.96 2.62 -32.20
C LEU A 602 -6.95 1.87 -33.08
N GLU A 603 -6.85 2.05 -34.40
CA GLU A 603 -7.77 1.47 -35.39
C GLU A 603 -7.66 -0.05 -35.49
N LYS A 604 -6.44 -0.60 -35.36
CA LYS A 604 -6.18 -2.02 -35.52
C LYS A 604 -5.80 -2.65 -34.18
N PRO A 605 -6.26 -3.89 -33.91
CA PRO A 605 -5.77 -4.67 -32.78
C PRO A 605 -4.27 -4.89 -32.91
N LEU A 606 -3.60 -5.14 -31.78
CA LEU A 606 -2.18 -5.48 -31.81
C LEU A 606 -1.99 -6.83 -32.53
N PRO A 607 -0.89 -6.99 -33.31
CA PRO A 607 -0.56 -8.27 -33.91
C PRO A 607 -0.51 -9.38 -32.87
N TRP A 608 -1.03 -10.57 -33.20
CA TRP A 608 -1.16 -11.68 -32.25
C TRP A 608 0.16 -12.00 -31.51
N GLU A 609 1.28 -12.04 -32.22
CA GLU A 609 2.61 -12.33 -31.67
C GLU A 609 3.04 -11.35 -30.57
N LYS A 610 2.56 -10.11 -30.62
CA LYS A 610 2.90 -9.07 -29.65
C LYS A 610 1.91 -8.99 -28.48
N ARG A 611 0.75 -9.66 -28.59
CA ARG A 611 -0.28 -9.71 -27.54
C ARG A 611 -0.38 -11.05 -26.83
N VAL A 612 0.13 -12.13 -27.42
CA VAL A 612 0.14 -13.46 -26.80
C VAL A 612 0.97 -13.41 -25.51
N ILE A 613 0.43 -14.02 -24.46
CA ILE A 613 1.09 -14.12 -23.15
C ILE A 613 1.49 -15.58 -22.94
N GLY A 614 2.78 -15.85 -22.80
CA GLY A 614 3.27 -17.19 -22.43
C GLY A 614 3.04 -17.43 -20.94
N VAL A 615 2.45 -18.57 -20.56
CA VAL A 615 2.17 -18.92 -19.17
C VAL A 615 2.74 -20.30 -18.87
N GLY A 616 3.79 -20.34 -18.05
CA GLY A 616 4.37 -21.60 -17.58
C GLY A 616 3.92 -21.91 -16.16
N VAL A 617 3.45 -23.12 -15.89
CA VAL A 617 3.02 -23.57 -14.55
C VAL A 617 3.85 -24.77 -14.11
N GLY A 618 4.41 -24.73 -12.89
CA GLY A 618 5.19 -25.84 -12.32
C GLY A 618 4.40 -27.14 -12.25
N ASN A 619 4.78 -28.16 -13.03
CA ASN A 619 4.12 -29.48 -13.07
C ASN A 619 4.23 -30.22 -11.73
N TRP A 620 5.25 -29.89 -10.93
CA TRP A 620 5.40 -30.41 -9.57
C TRP A 620 4.31 -29.93 -8.60
N TYR A 621 3.57 -28.87 -8.95
CA TYR A 621 2.50 -28.35 -8.11
C TYR A 621 1.23 -29.18 -8.29
N ALA A 622 0.66 -29.69 -7.20
CA ALA A 622 -0.48 -30.60 -7.23
C ALA A 622 -1.70 -30.06 -7.99
N ARG A 623 -1.91 -28.73 -8.00
CA ARG A 623 -3.03 -28.08 -8.72
C ARG A 623 -2.57 -27.41 -10.02
N ALA A 624 -1.49 -27.88 -10.63
CA ALA A 624 -0.99 -27.32 -11.89
C ALA A 624 -2.03 -27.41 -13.00
N GLY A 625 -2.74 -28.55 -13.11
CA GLY A 625 -3.82 -28.75 -14.09
C GLY A 625 -4.91 -27.69 -13.96
N GLU A 626 -5.45 -27.50 -12.75
CA GLU A 626 -6.49 -26.50 -12.46
C GLU A 626 -6.06 -25.07 -12.82
N ILE A 627 -4.80 -24.71 -12.56
CA ILE A 627 -4.29 -23.37 -12.90
C ILE A 627 -4.20 -23.20 -14.41
N LYS A 628 -3.69 -24.21 -15.11
CA LYS A 628 -3.54 -24.17 -16.57
C LYS A 628 -4.90 -24.08 -17.26
N GLU A 629 -5.87 -24.87 -16.79
CA GLU A 629 -7.25 -24.83 -17.23
C GLU A 629 -7.86 -23.45 -16.95
N GLY A 630 -7.68 -22.90 -15.74
CA GLY A 630 -8.16 -21.56 -15.39
C GLY A 630 -7.63 -20.46 -16.31
N PHE A 631 -6.36 -20.53 -16.76
CA PHE A 631 -5.85 -19.59 -17.76
C PHE A 631 -6.47 -19.78 -19.14
N LYS A 632 -6.73 -21.03 -19.57
CA LYS A 632 -7.41 -21.33 -20.84
C LYS A 632 -8.85 -20.80 -20.80
N GLU A 633 -9.59 -21.14 -19.75
CA GLU A 633 -10.97 -20.69 -19.55
C GLU A 633 -11.09 -19.17 -19.44
N ASP A 634 -10.22 -18.50 -18.67
CA ASP A 634 -10.21 -17.03 -18.58
C ASP A 634 -9.89 -16.41 -19.96
N GLY A 635 -8.96 -17.00 -20.71
CA GLY A 635 -8.61 -16.59 -22.06
C GLY A 635 -9.79 -16.67 -23.02
N ASP A 636 -10.52 -17.77 -22.99
CA ASP A 636 -11.64 -17.99 -23.91
C ASP A 636 -12.88 -17.20 -23.49
N ASN A 637 -13.26 -17.26 -22.22
CA ASN A 637 -14.51 -16.68 -21.71
C ASN A 637 -14.42 -15.17 -21.47
N LEU A 638 -13.32 -14.68 -20.89
CA LEU A 638 -13.20 -13.28 -20.46
C LEU A 638 -12.43 -12.41 -21.45
N VAL A 639 -11.68 -13.01 -22.38
CA VAL A 639 -10.82 -12.26 -23.29
C VAL A 639 -11.29 -12.44 -24.73
N ASN A 640 -11.24 -13.66 -25.27
CA ASN A 640 -11.61 -13.93 -26.66
C ASN A 640 -13.09 -13.66 -26.91
N ARG A 641 -14.00 -14.19 -26.09
CA ARG A 641 -15.44 -14.00 -26.28
C ARG A 641 -15.87 -12.52 -26.28
N LEU A 642 -15.17 -11.66 -25.55
CA LEU A 642 -15.54 -10.25 -25.41
C LEU A 642 -14.80 -9.31 -26.36
N PHE A 643 -13.59 -9.67 -26.80
CA PHE A 643 -12.69 -8.74 -27.50
C PHE A 643 -11.98 -9.36 -28.72
N ALA A 644 -12.23 -10.63 -29.07
CA ALA A 644 -11.62 -11.23 -30.25
C ALA A 644 -12.10 -10.51 -31.52
N VAL A 645 -11.18 -10.42 -32.48
CA VAL A 645 -11.46 -9.91 -33.81
C VAL A 645 -12.00 -11.07 -34.62
N GLU A 646 -13.10 -10.85 -35.35
CA GLU A 646 -13.69 -11.87 -36.21
C GLU A 646 -12.63 -12.48 -37.14
N GLY A 647 -12.50 -13.80 -37.12
CA GLY A 647 -11.57 -14.57 -37.96
C GLY A 647 -10.21 -14.92 -37.35
N GLU A 648 -9.88 -14.49 -36.13
CA GLU A 648 -8.64 -14.90 -35.44
C GLU A 648 -8.91 -15.90 -34.29
N GLU A 649 -8.97 -17.20 -34.59
CA GLU A 649 -9.09 -18.30 -33.60
C GLU A 649 -7.77 -18.63 -32.88
N LYS A 650 -6.98 -17.62 -32.53
CA LYS A 650 -5.69 -17.85 -31.85
C LYS A 650 -5.84 -17.64 -30.34
N PRO A 651 -5.33 -18.56 -29.50
CA PRO A 651 -5.42 -18.42 -28.06
C PRO A 651 -4.61 -17.21 -27.59
N VAL A 652 -5.12 -16.54 -26.56
CA VAL A 652 -4.49 -15.38 -25.92
C VAL A 652 -3.33 -15.82 -25.02
N PHE A 653 -3.50 -16.96 -24.35
CA PHE A 653 -2.51 -17.54 -23.45
C PHE A 653 -1.88 -18.77 -24.10
N LYS A 654 -0.55 -18.77 -24.22
CA LYS A 654 0.22 -19.97 -24.56
C LYS A 654 0.61 -20.67 -23.26
N VAL A 655 -0.21 -21.62 -22.82
CA VAL A 655 -0.04 -22.32 -21.55
C VAL A 655 0.84 -23.56 -21.73
N TYR A 656 1.82 -23.75 -20.85
CA TYR A 656 2.72 -24.91 -20.84
C TYR A 656 3.14 -25.30 -19.41
N GLY A 657 3.68 -26.51 -19.25
CA GLY A 657 4.25 -27.01 -18.00
C GLY A 657 5.67 -26.54 -17.76
N LEU A 658 6.10 -26.53 -16.49
CA LEU A 658 7.48 -26.31 -16.07
C LEU A 658 7.96 -27.46 -15.20
N ASP A 659 9.21 -27.87 -15.38
CA ASP A 659 9.86 -28.78 -14.44
C ASP A 659 10.34 -28.06 -13.16
N ASP A 660 11.04 -28.80 -12.28
CA ASP A 660 11.63 -28.26 -11.06
C ASP A 660 12.72 -27.19 -11.32
N TRP A 661 13.30 -27.17 -12.51
CA TRP A 661 14.41 -26.30 -12.93
C TRP A 661 13.96 -25.11 -13.81
N GLY A 662 12.70 -25.10 -14.23
CA GLY A 662 12.12 -24.10 -15.12
C GLY A 662 12.23 -24.39 -16.60
N ARG A 663 12.60 -25.59 -17.02
CA ARG A 663 12.48 -26.04 -18.42
C ARG A 663 11.01 -26.14 -18.79
N ARG A 664 10.68 -25.74 -20.01
CA ARG A 664 9.30 -25.77 -20.50
C ARG A 664 8.99 -27.17 -20.99
N ILE A 665 7.87 -27.71 -20.55
CA ILE A 665 7.39 -29.03 -20.96
C ILE A 665 6.05 -28.82 -21.65
N ALA A 666 5.90 -29.35 -22.86
CA ALA A 666 4.62 -29.41 -23.55
C ALA A 666 3.69 -30.38 -22.80
N ASP A 667 2.46 -29.96 -22.50
CA ASP A 667 1.54 -30.77 -21.68
C ASP A 667 1.04 -32.02 -22.40
N GLU A 668 0.92 -31.96 -23.73
CA GLU A 668 0.38 -33.04 -24.55
C GLU A 668 1.44 -34.08 -24.90
N THR A 669 2.63 -33.63 -25.28
CA THR A 669 3.71 -34.51 -25.76
C THR A 669 4.72 -34.87 -24.67
N GLY A 670 4.82 -34.06 -23.61
CA GLY A 670 5.88 -34.17 -22.60
C GLY A 670 7.26 -33.71 -23.12
N GLU A 671 7.35 -33.21 -24.35
CA GLU A 671 8.61 -32.76 -24.94
C GLU A 671 9.07 -31.42 -24.35
N GLU A 672 10.39 -31.25 -24.26
CA GLU A 672 10.99 -30.00 -23.80
C GLU A 672 10.87 -28.92 -24.90
N ILE A 673 10.19 -27.80 -24.57
CA ILE A 673 10.10 -26.65 -25.46
C ILE A 673 11.33 -25.76 -25.20
N PRO A 674 12.23 -25.59 -26.18
CA PRO A 674 13.43 -24.79 -25.97
C PRO A 674 13.08 -23.31 -25.70
N TYR A 675 13.84 -22.69 -24.80
CA TYR A 675 13.84 -21.23 -24.67
C TYR A 675 14.48 -20.59 -25.92
N PRO A 676 14.14 -19.33 -26.25
CA PRO A 676 14.85 -18.62 -27.30
C PRO A 676 16.35 -18.57 -26.97
N PRO A 677 17.23 -18.63 -28.00
CA PRO A 677 18.67 -18.56 -27.77
C PRO A 677 19.02 -17.29 -27.01
N GLN A 678 20.01 -17.38 -26.12
CA GLN A 678 20.46 -16.23 -25.35
C GLN A 678 20.89 -15.12 -26.30
N SER A 679 20.23 -13.98 -26.18
CA SER A 679 20.76 -12.75 -26.75
C SER A 679 22.17 -12.57 -26.21
N PRO A 680 23.16 -12.24 -27.05
CA PRO A 680 24.49 -11.93 -26.55
C PRO A 680 24.33 -10.91 -25.41
N PRO A 681 25.07 -11.08 -24.29
CA PRO A 681 24.92 -10.22 -23.13
C PRO A 681 25.01 -8.79 -23.63
N SER A 682 23.90 -8.06 -23.52
CA SER A 682 23.81 -6.66 -23.89
C SER A 682 25.04 -5.99 -23.34
N MET A 683 25.95 -5.59 -24.24
CA MET A 683 27.15 -4.92 -23.81
C MET A 683 26.67 -3.74 -23.00
N SER A 684 26.93 -3.78 -21.69
CA SER A 684 26.48 -2.71 -20.80
C SER A 684 26.86 -1.39 -21.45
N SER A 685 26.08 -0.32 -21.29
CA SER A 685 26.43 0.95 -21.96
C SER A 685 27.88 1.37 -21.67
N ALA A 686 28.44 0.94 -20.52
CA ALA A 686 29.85 1.07 -20.18
C ALA A 686 30.77 0.15 -20.99
N ALA A 687 30.44 -1.13 -21.19
CA ALA A 687 31.19 -2.04 -22.05
C ALA A 687 31.12 -1.60 -23.53
N PHE A 688 29.94 -1.19 -24.01
CA PHE A 688 29.79 -0.62 -25.35
C PHE A 688 30.58 0.69 -25.49
N ALA A 689 30.55 1.58 -24.48
CA ALA A 689 31.36 2.79 -24.49
C ALA A 689 32.87 2.50 -24.46
N LEU A 690 33.30 1.47 -23.72
CA LEU A 690 34.70 1.02 -23.70
C LEU A 690 35.12 0.43 -25.04
N ASP A 691 34.28 -0.37 -25.67
CA ASP A 691 34.58 -0.95 -26.98
C ASP A 691 34.54 0.10 -28.08
N LEU A 692 33.63 1.08 -28.00
CA LEU A 692 33.62 2.25 -28.88
C LEU A 692 34.88 3.10 -28.69
N ALA A 693 35.30 3.33 -27.45
CA ALA A 693 36.54 4.07 -27.15
C ALA A 693 37.77 3.33 -27.71
N LYS A 694 37.86 2.01 -27.53
CA LYS A 694 38.92 1.19 -28.12
C LYS A 694 38.91 1.21 -29.65
N ALA A 695 37.72 1.22 -30.27
CA ALA A 695 37.60 1.32 -31.72
C ALA A 695 38.09 2.67 -32.24
N VAL A 696 37.77 3.77 -31.56
CA VAL A 696 38.27 5.12 -31.89
C VAL A 696 39.78 5.18 -31.71
N GLU A 697 40.33 4.66 -30.61
CA GLU A 697 41.79 4.60 -30.39
C GLU A 697 42.51 3.77 -31.48
N ALA A 698 41.90 2.68 -31.94
CA ALA A 698 42.45 1.85 -33.01
C ALA A 698 42.45 2.58 -34.37
N GLU A 699 41.38 3.30 -34.71
CA GLU A 699 41.31 4.11 -35.93
C GLU A 699 42.32 5.26 -35.90
N GLU A 700 42.48 5.94 -34.76
CA GLU A 700 43.49 7.00 -34.58
C GLU A 700 44.91 6.44 -34.73
N ALA A 701 45.20 5.27 -34.15
CA ALA A 701 46.48 4.60 -34.30
C ALA A 701 46.76 4.20 -35.76
N GLU A 702 45.76 3.71 -36.49
CA GLU A 702 45.90 3.37 -37.91
C GLU A 702 46.12 4.63 -38.77
N ALA A 703 45.41 5.73 -38.48
CA ALA A 703 45.58 7.00 -39.15
C ALA A 703 46.99 7.58 -38.91
N ALA A 704 47.50 7.51 -37.67
CA ALA A 704 48.85 7.92 -37.33
C ALA A 704 49.92 7.07 -38.05
N ALA A 705 49.71 5.75 -38.13
CA ALA A 705 50.60 4.85 -38.87
C ALA A 705 50.60 5.15 -40.38
N LYS A 706 49.44 5.45 -40.98
CA LYS A 706 49.34 5.88 -42.39
C LYS A 706 50.04 7.22 -42.64
N ALA A 707 49.90 8.18 -41.72
CA ALA A 707 50.56 9.48 -41.79
C ALA A 707 52.10 9.35 -41.72
N SER A 708 52.60 8.51 -40.80
CA SER A 708 54.04 8.23 -40.67
C SER A 708 54.62 7.54 -41.92
N LYS A 709 53.92 6.55 -42.48
CA LYS A 709 54.33 5.93 -43.76
C LYS A 709 54.34 6.93 -44.93
N LYS A 710 53.45 7.93 -44.92
CA LYS A 710 53.40 8.97 -45.94
C LYS A 710 54.55 9.98 -45.79
N SER A 711 54.99 10.28 -44.56
CA SER A 711 56.15 11.15 -44.34
C SER A 711 57.47 10.46 -44.68
N LEU A 712 57.60 9.15 -44.45
CA LEU A 712 58.80 8.40 -44.83
C LEU A 712 58.98 8.23 -46.36
N LYS A 713 57.89 8.35 -47.13
CA LYS A 713 57.94 8.27 -48.61
C LYS A 713 58.19 9.62 -49.28
N LYS A 714 58.04 10.72 -48.56
CA LYS A 714 58.44 12.06 -49.01
C LYS A 714 59.88 12.30 -48.60
#